data_AF-A0A5R8KCE7-F1
#
_entry.id   AF-A0A5R8KCE7-F1
#
_cell.length_a   1.000
_cell.length_b   1.000
_cell.length_c   1.000
_cell.angle_alpha   90.00
_cell.angle_beta   90.00
_cell.angle_gamma   90.00
#
_symmetry.space_group_name_H-M   'P 1'
#
loop_
_entity.id
_entity.type
_entity.pdbx_description
1 polymer ?
#
loop_
_entity_poly.entity_id
_entity_poly.type
_entity_poly.pdbx_seq_one_letter_code
_entity_poly.pdbx_strand_id
1 'polypeptide(L)'
;MVRQSALLVCLHLVFLPIGVNGQEAASGAKMVVQQDRERILTAAEAVLAKMPFSITFDRSPLSEGGPDEFFSMSDHYWPDPAKADGKPYIMRDGQSNPGNFNQHRETLMAMRDATSVLAAAYWLTKDERYAAKAVEMLKVFFLDEGTRMHPSLDHAQAIIGKPTPDRGTGLIDTLHLVEVPLSVLTLRNSKAMKVEVFDGLRQWFADYTSWLVSSSKGKNEAKAINNHAVAYWLQVASFATLTENEALLVECRRQFKEVFIGVQMAVDGGFPLELGRTKPYAYSIFQLDNMTALCQLLSSSSDNLWTFTTSDGKCMRRAMAFLYPFLADKSSWPLKPDVHAWEGWPVRQSALLFGGIAFHEDKYLRLWRSLNADPEAFEIRRNNAITQPFLWTALFDHSTATAAPKKLRAKDVFEPNQRIMFADIFKGLPFERWNISEDDRYSLPVASSERIQVVDAPGPCEDGKAVKFVVRRAPNSFRSEISLPHEEGFQERWYAAKIFIPEDWVFDPLKAQDIVLQWHGIPGNWKPTHPNLAISISNDRWYIRQSFGSPQEGVSRNSERLEESVQRGQWVSWIIHAKWHPGAEGLLQIWKDGKLVFNQAGPNVYGTIGVEYTPYFKTGIYRPEWHVNTERKLENFRTEVAESKIKTVFVSDVKVGSERARLEDFIGNASK
;
A
#
# COMPACT_ATOMS: atom_id res chain seq x y z
N MET A 1 79.63 -19.40 6.25
CA MET A 1 78.41 -20.09 5.75
C MET A 1 77.40 -20.13 6.89
N VAL A 2 76.45 -19.21 6.91
CA VAL A 2 75.45 -19.10 7.97
C VAL A 2 74.09 -19.49 7.36
N ARG A 3 73.48 -20.55 7.90
CA ARG A 3 72.13 -21.02 7.54
C ARG A 3 71.12 -20.44 8.54
N GLN A 4 70.10 -19.75 8.03
CA GLN A 4 68.82 -19.48 8.69
C GLN A 4 67.74 -19.74 7.63
N SER A 5 66.88 -20.75 7.84
CA SER A 5 65.55 -20.67 8.47
C SER A 5 64.45 -20.26 7.49
N ALA A 6 63.62 -21.23 7.09
CA ALA A 6 62.32 -20.99 6.46
C ALA A 6 61.25 -21.83 7.17
N LEU A 7 60.24 -21.11 7.68
CA LEU A 7 59.08 -21.60 8.42
C LEU A 7 58.08 -22.24 7.43
N LEU A 8 57.59 -23.45 7.73
CA LEU A 8 56.53 -24.13 6.98
C LEU A 8 55.22 -24.02 7.77
N VAL A 9 54.20 -23.36 7.21
CA VAL A 9 52.83 -23.35 7.73
C VAL A 9 51.96 -24.18 6.79
N CYS A 10 51.43 -25.29 7.28
CA CYS A 10 50.50 -26.15 6.56
C CYS A 10 49.09 -25.54 6.53
N LEU A 11 48.58 -25.24 5.33
CA LEU A 11 47.20 -24.88 5.08
C LEU A 11 46.32 -26.14 5.04
N HIS A 12 45.27 -26.22 5.86
CA HIS A 12 44.21 -27.22 5.74
C HIS A 12 43.16 -26.75 4.73
N LEU A 13 42.93 -27.59 3.71
CA LEU A 13 41.86 -27.46 2.73
C LEU A 13 40.50 -27.76 3.39
N VAL A 14 39.64 -26.75 3.47
CA VAL A 14 38.21 -26.93 3.74
C VAL A 14 37.47 -26.86 2.41
N PHE A 15 36.77 -27.95 2.07
CA PHE A 15 35.82 -27.99 0.96
C PHE A 15 34.68 -27.00 1.22
N LEU A 16 34.56 -25.98 0.35
CA LEU A 16 33.37 -25.13 0.25
C LEU A 16 32.27 -25.91 -0.47
N PRO A 17 31.02 -25.91 0.02
CA PRO A 17 29.90 -26.41 -0.76
C PRO A 17 29.66 -25.43 -1.92
N ILE A 18 29.46 -26.01 -3.11
CA ILE A 18 29.03 -25.31 -4.31
C ILE A 18 27.69 -24.64 -4.00
N GLY A 19 27.74 -23.32 -3.81
CA GLY A 19 26.56 -22.49 -3.65
C GLY A 19 25.73 -22.57 -4.91
N VAL A 20 24.45 -22.89 -4.74
CA VAL A 20 23.40 -22.67 -5.73
C VAL A 20 23.50 -21.19 -6.14
N ASN A 21 23.78 -20.92 -7.41
CA ASN A 21 23.72 -19.58 -8.00
C ASN A 21 22.27 -19.07 -7.92
N GLY A 22 21.91 -18.48 -6.78
CA GLY A 22 20.80 -17.53 -6.70
C GLY A 22 21.28 -16.27 -7.37
N GLN A 23 20.84 -16.05 -8.60
CA GLN A 23 21.06 -14.81 -9.33
C GLN A 23 20.44 -13.68 -8.48
N GLU A 24 21.25 -12.90 -7.75
CA GLU A 24 20.77 -11.69 -7.06
C GLU A 24 19.99 -10.87 -8.09
N ALA A 25 18.70 -10.63 -7.84
CA ALA A 25 17.90 -9.79 -8.71
C ALA A 25 18.57 -8.42 -8.82
N ALA A 26 18.93 -8.01 -10.04
CA ALA A 26 19.55 -6.71 -10.25
C ALA A 26 18.60 -5.60 -9.75
N SER A 27 19.11 -4.64 -8.99
CA SER A 27 18.30 -3.52 -8.52
C SER A 27 17.61 -2.80 -9.68
N GLY A 28 16.42 -2.25 -9.44
CA GLY A 28 15.63 -1.57 -10.48
C GLY A 28 16.44 -0.50 -11.21
N ALA A 29 17.23 0.28 -10.46
CA ALA A 29 18.14 1.27 -11.01
C ALA A 29 19.19 0.67 -11.95
N LYS A 30 19.83 -0.46 -11.60
CA LYS A 30 20.81 -1.13 -12.49
C LYS A 30 20.17 -1.56 -13.80
N MET A 31 18.94 -2.07 -13.76
CA MET A 31 18.20 -2.48 -14.95
C MET A 31 17.91 -1.30 -15.88
N VAL A 32 17.46 -0.17 -15.33
CA VAL A 32 17.23 1.04 -16.12
C VAL A 32 18.54 1.56 -16.69
N VAL A 33 19.63 1.58 -15.91
CA VAL A 33 20.95 2.01 -16.42
C VAL A 33 21.40 1.18 -17.60
N GLN A 34 21.26 -0.15 -17.53
CA GLN A 34 21.65 -1.03 -18.62
C GLN A 34 20.86 -0.74 -19.91
N GLN A 35 19.59 -0.35 -19.79
CA GLN A 35 18.74 -0.04 -20.93
C GLN A 35 18.89 1.40 -21.46
N ASP A 36 18.98 2.38 -20.56
CA ASP A 36 18.68 3.79 -20.89
C ASP A 36 19.87 4.73 -20.71
N ARG A 37 21.04 4.26 -20.26
CA ARG A 37 22.19 5.14 -19.97
C ARG A 37 22.53 6.07 -21.14
N GLU A 38 22.68 5.53 -22.35
CA GLU A 38 23.04 6.33 -23.53
C GLU A 38 21.93 7.31 -23.92
N ARG A 39 20.67 6.89 -23.86
CA ARG A 39 19.50 7.74 -24.12
C ARG A 39 19.45 8.93 -23.16
N ILE A 40 19.62 8.67 -21.87
CA ILE A 40 19.63 9.71 -20.82
C ILE A 40 20.76 10.71 -21.06
N LEU A 41 21.98 10.23 -21.29
CA LEU A 41 23.14 11.12 -21.49
C LEU A 41 23.02 11.94 -22.78
N THR A 42 22.53 11.34 -23.87
CA THR A 42 22.31 12.04 -25.13
C THR A 42 21.28 13.16 -24.96
N ALA A 43 20.15 12.86 -24.32
CA ALA A 43 19.10 13.85 -24.06
C ALA A 43 19.58 14.95 -23.08
N ALA A 44 20.34 14.60 -22.04
CA ALA A 44 20.90 15.57 -21.11
C ALA A 44 21.90 16.53 -21.78
N GLU A 45 22.76 16.02 -22.67
CA GLU A 45 23.70 16.85 -23.43
C GLU A 45 22.97 17.86 -24.32
N ALA A 46 21.90 17.44 -24.99
CA ALA A 46 21.06 18.34 -25.79
C ALA A 46 20.37 19.42 -24.95
N VAL A 47 20.05 19.13 -23.69
CA VAL A 47 19.41 20.08 -22.77
C VAL A 47 20.40 21.13 -22.23
N LEU A 48 21.71 20.83 -22.14
CA LEU A 48 22.71 21.78 -21.64
C LEU A 48 22.70 23.12 -22.40
N ALA A 49 22.42 23.10 -23.70
CA ALA A 49 22.36 24.27 -24.55
C ALA A 49 21.03 25.05 -24.50
N LYS A 50 20.00 24.54 -23.81
CA LYS A 50 18.68 25.17 -23.77
C LYS A 50 18.64 26.33 -22.79
N MET A 51 17.85 27.35 -23.13
CA MET A 51 17.48 28.41 -22.19
C MET A 51 16.55 27.86 -21.10
N PRO A 52 16.55 28.45 -19.89
CA PRO A 52 15.55 28.15 -18.88
C PRO A 52 14.12 28.36 -19.37
N PHE A 53 13.18 27.64 -18.76
CA PHE A 53 11.77 27.70 -19.07
C PHE A 53 11.02 28.53 -18.02
N SER A 54 9.99 29.24 -18.44
CA SER A 54 9.07 29.97 -17.56
C SER A 54 7.72 30.09 -18.23
N ILE A 55 6.63 29.93 -17.47
CA ILE A 55 5.29 30.22 -18.00
C ILE A 55 5.10 31.71 -18.30
N THR A 56 5.90 32.60 -17.70
CA THR A 56 5.79 34.05 -17.91
C THR A 56 6.23 34.50 -19.30
N PHE A 57 6.84 33.61 -20.10
CA PHE A 57 7.28 33.92 -21.47
C PHE A 57 6.15 33.88 -22.49
N ASP A 58 5.04 33.23 -22.16
CA ASP A 58 3.85 33.15 -23.00
C ASP A 58 2.65 33.65 -22.20
N ARG A 59 1.73 34.35 -22.85
CA ARG A 59 0.48 34.76 -22.19
C ARG A 59 -0.71 34.59 -23.10
N SER A 60 -1.71 33.87 -22.62
CA SER A 60 -3.00 33.84 -23.31
C SER A 60 -3.72 35.17 -23.15
N PRO A 61 -4.26 35.77 -24.23
CA PRO A 61 -5.13 36.94 -24.13
C PRO A 61 -6.45 36.63 -23.42
N LEU A 62 -6.74 35.35 -23.16
CA LEU A 62 -7.93 34.88 -22.46
C LEU A 62 -7.71 34.70 -20.95
N SER A 63 -6.48 34.86 -20.46
CA SER A 63 -6.17 34.72 -19.03
C SER A 63 -6.59 35.97 -18.26
N GLU A 64 -7.36 35.77 -17.20
CA GLU A 64 -7.72 36.81 -16.23
C GLU A 64 -6.66 36.96 -15.12
N GLY A 65 -5.70 36.03 -15.05
CA GLY A 65 -4.64 36.02 -14.04
C GLY A 65 -3.44 36.90 -14.37
N GLY A 66 -2.56 37.03 -13.38
CA GLY A 66 -1.23 37.64 -13.48
C GLY A 66 -0.31 36.90 -14.46
N PRO A 67 0.82 37.52 -14.85
CA PRO A 67 1.77 36.91 -15.79
C PRO A 67 2.44 35.64 -15.25
N ASP A 68 2.49 35.47 -13.94
CA ASP A 68 3.02 34.31 -13.21
C ASP A 68 1.96 33.25 -12.88
N GLU A 69 0.69 33.44 -13.24
CA GLU A 69 -0.38 32.50 -12.95
C GLU A 69 -0.59 31.50 -14.09
N PHE A 70 -0.72 30.22 -13.75
CA PHE A 70 -0.93 29.18 -14.74
C PHE A 70 -2.31 29.27 -15.38
N PHE A 71 -2.36 29.36 -16.71
CA PHE A 71 -3.58 29.38 -17.49
C PHE A 71 -3.64 28.21 -18.47
N SER A 72 -4.82 27.61 -18.57
CA SER A 72 -5.12 26.61 -19.59
C SER A 72 -6.60 26.59 -19.93
N MET A 73 -6.94 26.00 -21.07
CA MET A 73 -8.33 25.80 -21.50
C MET A 73 -8.76 24.34 -21.30
N SER A 74 -10.06 24.12 -21.05
CA SER A 74 -10.59 22.76 -20.90
C SER A 74 -10.52 22.00 -22.23
N ASP A 75 -9.93 20.80 -22.22
CA ASP A 75 -9.55 20.08 -23.44
C ASP A 75 -10.72 19.73 -24.34
N HIS A 76 -11.82 19.29 -23.75
CA HIS A 76 -12.96 18.73 -24.48
C HIS A 76 -14.04 19.78 -24.79
N TYR A 77 -13.76 21.08 -24.61
CA TYR A 77 -14.73 22.14 -24.87
C TYR A 77 -14.44 22.84 -26.21
N TRP A 78 -15.46 22.88 -27.07
CA TRP A 78 -15.39 23.35 -28.45
C TRP A 78 -16.36 24.51 -28.71
N PRO A 79 -16.10 25.39 -29.68
CA PRO A 79 -17.09 26.37 -30.13
C PRO A 79 -18.43 25.72 -30.48
N ASP A 80 -19.53 26.32 -30.04
CA ASP A 80 -20.88 25.88 -30.36
C ASP A 80 -21.23 26.29 -31.81
N PRO A 81 -21.33 25.34 -32.77
CA PRO A 81 -21.65 25.67 -34.16
C PRO A 81 -23.05 26.28 -34.34
N ALA A 82 -23.93 26.16 -33.34
CA ALA A 82 -25.27 26.75 -33.36
C ALA A 82 -25.29 28.24 -32.96
N LYS A 83 -24.15 28.84 -32.58
CA LYS A 83 -24.04 30.22 -32.10
C LYS A 83 -23.12 31.03 -33.00
N ALA A 84 -23.51 32.27 -33.31
CA ALA A 84 -22.77 33.14 -34.22
C ALA A 84 -21.36 33.49 -33.72
N ASP A 85 -21.16 33.57 -32.39
CA ASP A 85 -19.88 33.81 -31.73
C ASP A 85 -19.22 32.52 -31.20
N GLY A 86 -19.85 31.36 -31.43
CA GLY A 86 -19.39 30.06 -30.97
C GLY A 86 -19.43 29.85 -29.45
N LYS A 87 -20.11 30.70 -28.67
CA LYS A 87 -20.08 30.67 -27.20
C LYS A 87 -21.48 30.43 -26.58
N PRO A 88 -21.54 29.83 -25.38
CA PRO A 88 -20.42 29.23 -24.63
C PRO A 88 -19.93 27.94 -25.30
N TYR A 89 -18.67 27.58 -25.09
CA TYR A 89 -18.15 26.32 -25.61
C TYR A 89 -18.91 25.10 -25.03
N ILE A 90 -19.00 24.03 -25.82
CA ILE A 90 -19.73 22.79 -25.53
C ILE A 90 -18.81 21.57 -25.41
N MET A 91 -19.17 20.61 -24.56
CA MET A 91 -18.36 19.42 -24.23
C MET A 91 -18.44 18.36 -25.34
N ARG A 92 -17.28 17.82 -25.77
CA ARG A 92 -17.13 16.65 -26.66
C ARG A 92 -16.12 15.64 -26.08
N ASP A 93 -16.61 14.58 -25.42
CA ASP A 93 -15.74 13.71 -24.61
C ASP A 93 -14.63 13.03 -25.43
N GLY A 94 -13.39 13.12 -24.95
CA GLY A 94 -12.23 12.50 -25.56
C GLY A 94 -11.68 13.19 -26.81
N GLN A 95 -12.32 14.27 -27.28
CA GLN A 95 -11.89 15.04 -28.44
C GLN A 95 -11.24 16.34 -27.98
N SER A 96 -9.91 16.36 -27.92
CA SER A 96 -9.12 17.54 -27.54
C SER A 96 -9.27 18.65 -28.59
N ASN A 97 -9.61 19.87 -28.16
CA ASN A 97 -9.73 21.04 -29.03
C ASN A 97 -8.33 21.57 -29.43
N PRO A 98 -7.93 21.51 -30.70
CA PRO A 98 -6.63 21.98 -31.16
C PRO A 98 -6.50 23.51 -31.09
N GLY A 99 -7.61 24.25 -30.97
CA GLY A 99 -7.61 25.71 -30.80
C GLY A 99 -7.37 26.18 -29.36
N ASN A 100 -7.13 25.26 -28.42
CA ASN A 100 -6.82 25.62 -27.04
C ASN A 100 -5.43 26.24 -26.91
N PHE A 101 -5.31 27.23 -26.01
CA PHE A 101 -4.01 27.68 -25.53
C PHE A 101 -3.37 26.57 -24.67
N ASN A 102 -2.22 26.07 -25.11
CA ASN A 102 -1.50 24.96 -24.48
C ASN A 102 -0.06 25.33 -24.07
N GLN A 103 0.41 26.54 -24.34
CA GLN A 103 1.81 26.95 -24.12
C GLN A 103 2.24 26.73 -22.67
N HIS A 104 1.42 27.04 -21.66
CA HIS A 104 1.81 26.78 -20.27
C HIS A 104 1.97 25.29 -19.97
N ARG A 105 1.11 24.41 -20.53
CA ARG A 105 1.27 22.94 -20.40
C ARG A 105 2.54 22.46 -21.08
N GLU A 106 2.82 22.96 -22.28
CA GLU A 106 4.02 22.63 -23.05
C GLU A 106 5.29 23.07 -22.32
N THR A 107 5.31 24.29 -21.77
CA THR A 107 6.42 24.83 -20.99
C THR A 107 6.63 24.04 -19.70
N LEU A 108 5.57 23.67 -18.99
CA LEU A 108 5.66 22.85 -17.78
C LEU A 108 6.23 21.45 -18.09
N MET A 109 5.74 20.79 -19.15
CA MET A 109 6.30 19.52 -19.62
C MET A 109 7.75 19.66 -20.03
N ALA A 110 8.12 20.69 -20.79
CA ALA A 110 9.50 20.91 -21.24
C ALA A 110 10.46 21.15 -20.06
N MET A 111 10.04 21.94 -19.07
CA MET A 111 10.80 22.16 -17.84
C MET A 111 10.99 20.86 -17.06
N ARG A 112 9.92 20.07 -16.89
CA ARG A 112 9.97 18.75 -16.26
C ARG A 112 10.93 17.83 -16.99
N ASP A 113 10.76 17.65 -18.31
CA ASP A 113 11.57 16.74 -19.11
C ASP A 113 13.07 17.10 -19.00
N ALA A 114 13.39 18.40 -19.10
CA ALA A 114 14.75 18.93 -19.01
C ALA A 114 15.38 18.71 -17.62
N THR A 115 14.68 19.09 -16.55
CA THR A 115 15.22 18.98 -15.19
C THR A 115 15.36 17.52 -14.75
N SER A 116 14.41 16.65 -15.13
CA SER A 116 14.47 15.21 -14.85
C SER A 116 15.62 14.51 -15.55
N VAL A 117 15.85 14.79 -16.84
CA VAL A 117 16.94 14.14 -17.57
C VAL A 117 18.32 14.60 -17.12
N LEU A 118 18.47 15.90 -16.79
CA LEU A 118 19.70 16.44 -16.21
C LEU A 118 19.97 15.85 -14.82
N ALA A 119 18.95 15.73 -13.97
CA ALA A 119 19.08 15.10 -12.65
C ALA A 119 19.51 13.64 -12.77
N ALA A 120 18.91 12.88 -13.70
CA ALA A 120 19.31 11.51 -13.97
C ALA A 120 20.76 11.44 -14.47
N ALA A 121 21.16 12.27 -15.42
CA ALA A 121 22.53 12.32 -15.93
C ALA A 121 23.55 12.68 -14.84
N TYR A 122 23.25 13.67 -13.99
CA TYR A 122 24.06 13.98 -12.82
C TYR A 122 24.19 12.77 -11.89
N TRP A 123 23.10 12.08 -11.57
CA TRP A 123 23.19 10.91 -10.72
C TRP A 123 24.13 9.83 -11.31
N LEU A 124 24.04 9.60 -12.62
CA LEU A 124 24.78 8.56 -13.36
C LEU A 124 26.28 8.85 -13.57
N THR A 125 26.67 10.12 -13.56
CA THR A 125 28.02 10.57 -13.94
C THR A 125 28.73 11.35 -12.84
N LYS A 126 27.96 11.95 -11.92
CA LYS A 126 28.39 12.98 -10.98
C LYS A 126 29.01 14.22 -11.66
N ASP A 127 28.71 14.44 -12.94
CA ASP A 127 29.12 15.65 -13.66
C ASP A 127 28.26 16.85 -13.23
N GLU A 128 28.90 17.80 -12.55
CA GLU A 128 28.28 19.00 -12.01
C GLU A 128 27.69 19.94 -13.08
N ARG A 129 28.08 19.81 -14.35
CA ARG A 129 27.47 20.61 -15.43
C ARG A 129 25.98 20.33 -15.57
N TYR A 130 25.58 19.06 -15.45
CA TYR A 130 24.16 18.68 -15.49
C TYR A 130 23.41 19.21 -14.28
N ALA A 131 24.00 19.11 -13.08
CA ALA A 131 23.38 19.63 -11.85
C ALA A 131 23.24 21.15 -11.89
N ALA A 132 24.29 21.88 -12.30
CA ALA A 132 24.26 23.32 -12.44
C ALA A 132 23.15 23.79 -13.38
N LYS A 133 23.01 23.15 -14.54
CA LYS A 133 21.96 23.51 -15.49
C LYS A 133 20.56 23.18 -14.97
N ALA A 134 20.39 22.05 -14.29
CA ALA A 134 19.09 21.69 -13.71
C ALA A 134 18.68 22.69 -12.63
N VAL A 135 19.60 23.05 -11.72
CA VAL A 135 19.35 24.02 -10.66
C VAL A 135 19.04 25.41 -11.23
N GLU A 136 19.74 25.85 -12.28
CA GLU A 136 19.42 27.09 -13.01
C GLU A 136 17.96 27.09 -13.50
N MET A 137 17.54 26.03 -14.19
CA MET A 137 16.17 25.92 -14.72
C MET A 137 15.11 25.87 -13.61
N LEU A 138 15.38 25.15 -12.52
CA LEU A 138 14.49 25.08 -11.35
C LEU A 138 14.35 26.44 -10.67
N LYS A 139 15.44 27.20 -10.53
CA LYS A 139 15.40 28.56 -9.96
C LYS A 139 14.52 29.49 -10.80
N VAL A 140 14.72 29.51 -12.11
CA VAL A 140 13.94 30.37 -13.01
C VAL A 140 12.45 30.03 -12.93
N PHE A 141 12.11 28.75 -12.93
CA PHE A 141 10.70 28.34 -12.97
C PHE A 141 9.97 28.48 -11.63
N PHE A 142 10.65 28.34 -10.48
CA PHE A 142 9.99 28.26 -9.17
C PHE A 142 10.34 29.38 -8.20
N LEU A 143 11.51 30.01 -8.31
CA LEU A 143 12.03 30.90 -7.27
C LEU A 143 12.24 32.33 -7.73
N ASP A 144 12.78 32.54 -8.93
CA ASP A 144 13.15 33.85 -9.42
C ASP A 144 11.88 34.71 -9.64
N GLU A 145 11.78 35.84 -8.93
CA GLU A 145 10.52 36.59 -8.75
C GLU A 145 9.84 37.01 -10.08
N GLY A 146 10.62 37.35 -11.11
CA GLY A 146 10.08 37.76 -12.42
C GLY A 146 9.66 36.61 -13.34
N THR A 147 9.97 35.37 -12.99
CA THR A 147 9.74 34.18 -13.86
C THR A 147 9.10 33.00 -13.14
N ARG A 148 9.01 33.03 -11.81
CA ARG A 148 8.43 31.92 -11.06
C ARG A 148 6.97 31.71 -11.46
N MET A 149 6.54 30.45 -11.51
CA MET A 149 5.13 30.10 -11.53
C MET A 149 4.54 30.33 -10.13
N HIS A 150 3.41 31.02 -10.05
CA HIS A 150 2.63 31.13 -8.81
C HIS A 150 2.12 29.74 -8.39
N PRO A 151 2.19 29.36 -7.10
CA PRO A 151 1.81 28.03 -6.63
C PRO A 151 0.28 27.84 -6.53
N SER A 152 -0.45 28.05 -7.63
CA SER A 152 -1.90 27.80 -7.74
C SER A 152 -2.33 27.46 -9.19
N LEU A 153 -3.54 26.91 -9.34
CA LEU A 153 -4.22 26.69 -10.64
C LEU A 153 -5.59 27.37 -10.65
N ASP A 154 -5.65 28.60 -10.13
CA ASP A 154 -6.89 29.37 -10.09
C ASP A 154 -7.45 29.66 -11.50
N HIS A 155 -6.59 29.69 -12.51
CA HIS A 155 -6.95 29.96 -13.91
C HIS A 155 -6.82 28.75 -14.85
N ALA A 156 -6.74 27.54 -14.31
CA ALA A 156 -6.66 26.32 -15.12
C ALA A 156 -8.03 25.85 -15.67
N GLN A 157 -7.99 25.26 -16.86
CA GLN A 157 -9.10 24.69 -17.62
C GLN A 157 -10.32 25.61 -17.76
N ALA A 158 -10.09 26.88 -18.10
CA ALA A 158 -11.15 27.83 -18.43
C ALA A 158 -12.05 27.28 -19.57
N ILE A 159 -13.35 27.60 -19.50
CA ILE A 159 -14.34 27.29 -20.53
C ILE A 159 -14.81 28.59 -21.15
N ILE A 160 -14.51 28.78 -22.44
CA ILE A 160 -14.79 30.06 -23.11
C ILE A 160 -16.29 30.34 -23.16
N GLY A 161 -16.67 31.56 -22.76
CA GLY A 161 -18.05 31.99 -22.64
C GLY A 161 -18.75 31.55 -21.34
N LYS A 162 -18.00 30.98 -20.37
CA LYS A 162 -18.47 30.72 -19.02
C LYS A 162 -17.48 31.33 -18.01
N PRO A 163 -17.93 31.80 -16.83
CA PRO A 163 -17.03 32.09 -15.74
C PRO A 163 -16.12 30.89 -15.46
N THR A 164 -14.86 31.14 -15.10
CA THR A 164 -13.92 30.07 -14.75
C THR A 164 -14.56 29.19 -13.67
N PRO A 165 -14.88 27.92 -13.96
CA PRO A 165 -15.66 27.11 -13.05
C PRO A 165 -14.82 26.75 -11.81
N ASP A 166 -15.48 26.69 -10.64
CA ASP A 166 -14.90 26.12 -9.41
C ASP A 166 -14.83 24.58 -9.53
N ARG A 167 -13.97 24.13 -10.44
CA ARG A 167 -13.85 22.74 -10.89
C ARG A 167 -12.43 22.23 -10.61
N GLY A 168 -12.35 21.10 -9.92
CA GLY A 168 -11.09 20.40 -9.61
C GLY A 168 -10.34 19.94 -10.86
N THR A 169 -11.08 19.44 -11.86
CA THR A 169 -10.82 19.47 -13.29
C THR A 169 -9.37 19.70 -13.78
N GLY A 170 -8.98 20.97 -13.66
CA GLY A 170 -7.74 21.51 -14.18
C GLY A 170 -6.48 21.10 -13.43
N LEU A 171 -6.60 20.57 -12.22
CA LEU A 171 -5.47 20.17 -11.39
C LEU A 171 -4.66 19.02 -11.99
N ILE A 172 -5.23 18.28 -12.93
CA ILE A 172 -4.51 17.26 -13.69
C ILE A 172 -3.45 17.87 -14.63
N ASP A 173 -3.54 19.16 -14.99
CA ASP A 173 -2.60 19.82 -15.90
C ASP A 173 -1.17 19.91 -15.32
N THR A 174 -1.05 19.95 -13.99
CA THR A 174 0.24 19.91 -13.29
C THR A 174 0.68 18.52 -12.88
N LEU A 175 0.01 17.45 -13.32
CA LEU A 175 0.42 16.08 -13.01
C LEU A 175 1.91 15.84 -13.33
N HIS A 176 2.44 16.44 -14.38
CA HIS A 176 3.84 16.33 -14.74
C HIS A 176 4.81 16.81 -13.65
N LEU A 177 4.39 17.73 -12.76
CA LEU A 177 5.22 18.19 -11.65
C LEU A 177 5.61 17.04 -10.70
N VAL A 178 4.96 15.87 -10.73
CA VAL A 178 5.29 14.73 -9.85
C VAL A 178 6.73 14.24 -9.98
N GLU A 179 7.39 14.45 -11.11
CA GLU A 179 8.77 13.99 -11.30
C GLU A 179 9.80 15.03 -10.81
N VAL A 180 9.42 16.30 -10.72
CA VAL A 180 10.31 17.42 -10.32
C VAL A 180 10.83 17.27 -8.88
N PRO A 181 10.00 16.94 -7.86
CA PRO A 181 10.48 16.63 -6.52
C PRO A 181 11.59 15.58 -6.47
N LEU A 182 11.51 14.54 -7.32
CA LEU A 182 12.52 13.49 -7.38
C LEU A 182 13.83 14.00 -7.99
N SER A 183 13.75 14.90 -8.97
CA SER A 183 14.90 15.63 -9.51
C SER A 183 15.57 16.50 -8.45
N VAL A 184 14.78 17.25 -7.66
CA VAL A 184 15.29 18.07 -6.54
C VAL A 184 15.99 17.20 -5.50
N LEU A 185 15.37 16.10 -5.07
CA LEU A 185 15.95 15.14 -4.13
C LEU A 185 17.23 14.49 -4.65
N THR A 186 17.32 14.23 -5.96
CA THR A 186 18.52 13.69 -6.62
C THR A 186 19.68 14.68 -6.61
N LEU A 187 19.37 15.97 -6.81
CA LEU A 187 20.35 17.05 -6.92
C LEU A 187 20.79 17.60 -5.56
N ARG A 188 20.15 17.21 -4.45
CA ARG A 188 20.34 17.79 -3.11
C ARG A 188 21.78 17.87 -2.59
N ASN A 189 22.64 16.96 -3.05
CA ASN A 189 24.05 16.89 -2.64
C ASN A 189 25.02 17.40 -3.73
N SER A 190 24.52 18.00 -4.81
CA SER A 190 25.36 18.63 -5.84
C SER A 190 25.95 19.94 -5.36
N LYS A 191 27.04 20.40 -5.97
CA LYS A 191 27.65 21.70 -5.64
C LYS A 191 26.74 22.87 -6.03
N ALA A 192 25.92 22.69 -7.06
CA ALA A 192 25.00 23.71 -7.55
C ALA A 192 23.79 23.92 -6.62
N MET A 193 23.31 22.87 -5.95
CA MET A 193 22.15 22.93 -5.06
C MET A 193 22.56 23.49 -3.69
N LYS A 194 22.57 24.82 -3.58
CA LYS A 194 22.76 25.49 -2.29
C LYS A 194 21.55 25.26 -1.38
N VAL A 195 21.78 25.33 -0.06
CA VAL A 195 20.75 25.13 0.95
C VAL A 195 19.56 26.06 0.73
N GLU A 196 19.81 27.34 0.45
CA GLU A 196 18.75 28.34 0.25
C GLU A 196 17.90 28.04 -0.99
N VAL A 197 18.50 27.46 -2.03
CA VAL A 197 17.78 27.06 -3.24
C VAL A 197 16.94 25.82 -2.97
N PHE A 198 17.49 24.82 -2.28
CA PHE A 198 16.77 23.62 -1.90
C PHE A 198 15.56 23.94 -0.99
N ASP A 199 15.77 24.79 0.01
CA ASP A 199 14.72 25.23 0.94
C ASP A 199 13.66 26.07 0.21
N GLY A 200 14.06 26.96 -0.70
CA GLY A 200 13.13 27.70 -1.54
C GLY A 200 12.25 26.78 -2.41
N LEU A 201 12.85 25.75 -3.04
CA LEU A 201 12.10 24.78 -3.82
C LEU A 201 11.15 23.96 -2.94
N ARG A 202 11.61 23.50 -1.77
CA ARG A 202 10.75 22.82 -0.78
C ARG A 202 9.58 23.71 -0.36
N GLN A 203 9.83 24.99 -0.10
CA GLN A 203 8.79 25.93 0.30
C GLN A 203 7.76 26.13 -0.81
N TRP A 204 8.18 26.30 -2.07
CA TRP A 204 7.25 26.42 -3.19
C TRP A 204 6.32 25.19 -3.29
N PHE A 205 6.86 23.97 -3.18
CA PHE A 205 6.05 22.75 -3.18
C PHE A 205 5.17 22.62 -1.92
N ALA A 206 5.61 23.11 -0.77
CA ALA A 206 4.79 23.16 0.44
C ALA A 206 3.60 24.12 0.27
N ASP A 207 3.84 25.30 -0.27
CA ASP A 207 2.81 26.31 -0.55
C ASP A 207 1.81 25.78 -1.58
N TYR A 208 2.30 25.19 -2.67
CA TYR A 208 1.45 24.61 -3.70
C TYR A 208 0.62 23.44 -3.15
N THR A 209 1.22 22.56 -2.34
CA THR A 209 0.49 21.46 -1.68
C THR A 209 -0.57 22.01 -0.72
N SER A 210 -0.25 23.06 0.05
CA SER A 210 -1.19 23.73 0.95
C SER A 210 -2.39 24.28 0.20
N TRP A 211 -2.19 24.96 -0.93
CA TRP A 211 -3.27 25.41 -1.80
C TRP A 211 -4.05 24.23 -2.40
N LEU A 212 -3.35 23.18 -2.84
CA LEU A 212 -3.94 21.99 -3.46
C LEU A 212 -4.85 21.21 -2.48
N VAL A 213 -4.56 21.19 -1.18
CA VAL A 213 -5.39 20.50 -0.18
C VAL A 213 -6.47 21.39 0.45
N SER A 214 -6.25 22.70 0.48
CA SER A 214 -7.13 23.64 1.20
C SER A 214 -8.16 24.36 0.29
N SER A 215 -7.84 24.57 -0.99
CA SER A 215 -8.71 25.20 -1.98
C SER A 215 -9.99 24.40 -2.28
N SER A 216 -11.03 25.09 -2.74
CA SER A 216 -12.29 24.47 -3.19
C SER A 216 -12.05 23.52 -4.37
N LYS A 217 -11.28 23.95 -5.37
CA LYS A 217 -10.86 23.13 -6.52
C LYS A 217 -10.13 21.87 -6.09
N GLY A 218 -9.16 22.02 -5.18
CA GLY A 218 -8.40 20.93 -4.59
C GLY A 218 -9.29 19.88 -3.92
N LYS A 219 -10.17 20.33 -3.02
CA LYS A 219 -11.14 19.47 -2.32
C LYS A 219 -12.12 18.78 -3.26
N ASN A 220 -12.46 19.40 -4.38
CA ASN A 220 -13.32 18.81 -5.41
C ASN A 220 -12.60 17.68 -6.15
N GLU A 221 -11.35 17.90 -6.59
CA GLU A 221 -10.59 16.88 -7.31
C GLU A 221 -10.19 15.69 -6.42
N ALA A 222 -9.86 15.95 -5.16
CA ALA A 222 -9.53 14.92 -4.18
C ALA A 222 -10.67 13.90 -3.98
N LYS A 223 -11.92 14.30 -4.26
CA LYS A 223 -13.15 13.49 -4.14
C LYS A 223 -13.61 12.87 -5.46
N ALA A 224 -12.88 13.09 -6.56
CA ALA A 224 -13.20 12.44 -7.82
C ALA A 224 -13.20 10.90 -7.65
N ILE A 225 -14.01 10.22 -8.46
CA ILE A 225 -14.22 8.77 -8.33
C ILE A 225 -13.44 7.96 -9.36
N ASN A 226 -12.68 8.63 -10.22
CA ASN A 226 -11.96 8.06 -11.36
C ASN A 226 -10.47 8.51 -11.34
N ASN A 227 -9.80 8.37 -12.47
CA ASN A 227 -8.39 8.75 -12.68
C ASN A 227 -7.97 10.13 -12.17
N HIS A 228 -8.87 11.11 -12.10
CA HIS A 228 -8.58 12.43 -11.55
C HIS A 228 -8.15 12.37 -10.07
N ALA A 229 -8.79 11.52 -9.26
CA ALA A 229 -8.38 11.38 -7.86
C ALA A 229 -7.01 10.73 -7.74
N VAL A 230 -6.70 9.71 -8.55
CA VAL A 230 -5.37 9.08 -8.54
C VAL A 230 -4.30 10.08 -8.95
N ALA A 231 -4.53 10.88 -10.00
CA ALA A 231 -3.62 11.92 -10.44
C ALA A 231 -3.43 13.03 -9.38
N TYR A 232 -4.50 13.42 -8.69
CA TYR A 232 -4.44 14.37 -7.57
C TYR A 232 -3.57 13.82 -6.43
N TRP A 233 -3.86 12.60 -5.97
CA TRP A 233 -3.18 12.02 -4.81
C TRP A 233 -1.73 11.61 -5.13
N LEU A 234 -1.38 11.36 -6.39
CA LEU A 234 0.00 11.21 -6.84
C LEU A 234 0.79 12.52 -6.76
N GLN A 235 0.18 13.65 -7.14
CA GLN A 235 0.77 14.98 -6.94
C GLN A 235 1.02 15.24 -5.45
N VAL A 236 -0.01 15.07 -4.61
CA VAL A 236 0.13 15.23 -3.15
C VAL A 236 1.23 14.35 -2.58
N ALA A 237 1.29 13.07 -2.96
CA ALA A 237 2.30 12.14 -2.44
C ALA A 237 3.72 12.54 -2.84
N SER A 238 3.93 12.95 -4.10
CA SER A 238 5.24 13.39 -4.58
C SER A 238 5.72 14.66 -3.88
N PHE A 239 4.84 15.65 -3.73
CA PHE A 239 5.17 16.91 -3.06
C PHE A 239 5.39 16.71 -1.55
N ALA A 240 4.57 15.86 -0.92
CA ALA A 240 4.72 15.46 0.48
C ALA A 240 6.04 14.71 0.72
N THR A 241 6.54 13.96 -0.26
CA THR A 241 7.83 13.27 -0.16
C THR A 241 9.00 14.26 -0.10
N LEU A 242 9.02 15.27 -0.97
CA LEU A 242 10.07 16.30 -0.92
C LEU A 242 9.98 17.18 0.33
N THR A 243 8.76 17.47 0.79
CA THR A 243 8.53 18.31 1.97
C THR A 243 8.57 17.55 3.29
N GLU A 244 8.71 16.22 3.24
CA GLU A 244 8.72 15.30 4.38
C GLU A 244 7.43 15.40 5.24
N ASN A 245 6.28 15.63 4.59
CA ASN A 245 4.99 15.71 5.26
C ASN A 245 4.38 14.31 5.48
N GLU A 246 4.79 13.65 6.57
CA GLU A 246 4.35 12.28 6.87
C GLU A 246 2.83 12.15 7.05
N ALA A 247 2.15 13.19 7.57
CA ALA A 247 0.70 13.16 7.74
C ALA A 247 -0.02 13.03 6.38
N LEU A 248 0.44 13.76 5.36
CA LEU A 248 -0.07 13.62 4.00
C LEU A 248 0.31 12.27 3.39
N LEU A 249 1.53 11.77 3.60
CA LEU A 249 1.93 10.45 3.08
C LEU A 249 1.07 9.32 3.67
N VAL A 250 0.75 9.37 4.97
CA VAL A 250 -0.18 8.42 5.61
C VAL A 250 -1.56 8.49 4.96
N GLU A 251 -2.08 9.69 4.72
CA GLU A 251 -3.38 9.85 4.05
C GLU A 251 -3.35 9.35 2.59
N CYS A 252 -2.27 9.61 1.85
CA CYS A 252 -2.07 9.05 0.51
C CYS A 252 -2.09 7.50 0.52
N ARG A 253 -1.44 6.86 1.50
CA ARG A 253 -1.47 5.39 1.66
C ARG A 253 -2.87 4.88 1.98
N ARG A 254 -3.64 5.62 2.80
CA ARG A 254 -5.04 5.29 3.10
C ARG A 254 -5.91 5.38 1.85
N GLN A 255 -5.82 6.47 1.09
CA GLN A 255 -6.55 6.67 -0.17
C GLN A 255 -6.25 5.58 -1.19
N PHE A 256 -4.96 5.22 -1.33
CA PHE A 256 -4.54 4.12 -2.18
C PHE A 256 -5.24 2.80 -1.80
N LYS A 257 -5.15 2.40 -0.53
CA LYS A 257 -5.67 1.12 -0.04
C LYS A 257 -7.20 1.06 -0.02
N GLU A 258 -7.84 2.07 0.56
CA GLU A 258 -9.27 2.06 0.85
C GLU A 258 -10.12 2.52 -0.32
N VAL A 259 -9.63 3.47 -1.12
CA VAL A 259 -10.41 4.07 -2.21
C VAL A 259 -9.99 3.52 -3.55
N PHE A 260 -8.72 3.59 -3.93
CA PHE A 260 -8.31 3.24 -5.29
C PHE A 260 -8.33 1.73 -5.52
N ILE A 261 -7.68 0.96 -4.63
CA ILE A 261 -7.75 -0.50 -4.68
C ILE A 261 -9.10 -1.01 -4.14
N GLY A 262 -9.57 -0.48 -3.01
CA GLY A 262 -10.78 -0.98 -2.35
C GLY A 262 -12.07 -0.75 -3.14
N VAL A 263 -12.23 0.44 -3.72
CA VAL A 263 -13.50 0.92 -4.31
C VAL A 263 -13.43 1.09 -5.82
N GLN A 264 -12.43 1.78 -6.36
CA GLN A 264 -12.38 2.12 -7.80
C GLN A 264 -12.00 0.93 -8.67
N MET A 265 -11.13 0.03 -8.19
CA MET A 265 -10.72 -1.17 -8.91
C MET A 265 -11.80 -2.26 -8.84
N ALA A 266 -12.06 -2.91 -9.97
CA ALA A 266 -12.88 -4.12 -10.06
C ALA A 266 -12.09 -5.38 -9.64
N VAL A 267 -12.80 -6.46 -9.33
CA VAL A 267 -12.16 -7.71 -8.85
C VAL A 267 -11.18 -8.30 -9.88
N ASP A 268 -11.41 -8.10 -11.17
CA ASP A 268 -10.51 -8.55 -12.25
C ASP A 268 -9.23 -7.69 -12.39
N GLY A 269 -9.14 -6.56 -11.68
CA GLY A 269 -8.03 -5.60 -11.75
C GLY A 269 -8.27 -4.41 -12.68
N GLY A 270 -9.38 -4.39 -13.44
CA GLY A 270 -9.75 -3.27 -14.28
C GLY A 270 -10.31 -2.08 -13.48
N PHE A 271 -10.40 -0.91 -14.13
CA PHE A 271 -11.03 0.30 -13.57
C PHE A 271 -12.29 0.64 -14.38
N PRO A 272 -13.51 0.33 -13.88
CA PRO A 272 -14.73 0.42 -14.68
C PRO A 272 -15.04 1.81 -15.24
N LEU A 273 -14.74 2.88 -14.49
CA LEU A 273 -14.99 4.25 -14.95
C LEU A 273 -14.07 4.68 -16.09
N GLU A 274 -12.88 4.09 -16.18
CA GLU A 274 -11.89 4.36 -17.22
C GLU A 274 -12.24 3.56 -18.48
N LEU A 275 -12.67 2.31 -18.30
CA LEU A 275 -13.18 1.45 -19.38
C LEU A 275 -14.47 1.99 -20.01
N GLY A 276 -15.25 2.79 -19.27
CA GLY A 276 -16.49 3.40 -19.76
C GLY A 276 -16.31 4.67 -20.61
N ARG A 277 -15.07 5.11 -20.88
CA ARG A 277 -14.77 6.36 -21.59
C ARG A 277 -14.72 6.19 -23.11
N THR A 278 -14.65 7.30 -23.85
CA THR A 278 -14.46 7.31 -25.31
C THR A 278 -13.02 7.01 -25.75
N LYS A 279 -12.06 7.01 -24.81
CA LYS A 279 -10.66 6.59 -25.01
C LYS A 279 -10.28 5.50 -23.99
N PRO A 280 -11.01 4.37 -23.92
CA PRO A 280 -10.91 3.45 -22.80
C PRO A 280 -9.52 2.80 -22.69
N TYR A 281 -8.76 2.69 -23.78
CA TYR A 281 -7.40 2.15 -23.76
C TYR A 281 -6.42 3.17 -23.14
N ALA A 282 -6.39 4.41 -23.64
CA ALA A 282 -5.57 5.48 -23.08
C ALA A 282 -5.89 5.76 -21.61
N TYR A 283 -7.17 5.81 -21.21
CA TYR A 283 -7.55 6.01 -19.80
C TYR A 283 -7.11 4.84 -18.92
N SER A 284 -7.17 3.60 -19.41
CA SER A 284 -6.68 2.43 -18.67
C SER A 284 -5.16 2.47 -18.49
N ILE A 285 -4.42 2.88 -19.53
CA ILE A 285 -2.96 3.08 -19.47
C ILE A 285 -2.63 4.17 -18.46
N PHE A 286 -3.26 5.33 -18.59
CA PHE A 286 -3.06 6.49 -17.71
C PHE A 286 -3.34 6.14 -16.25
N GLN A 287 -4.44 5.43 -16.00
CA GLN A 287 -4.79 4.98 -14.66
C GLN A 287 -3.75 4.01 -14.09
N LEU A 288 -3.31 3.01 -14.87
CA LEU A 288 -2.32 2.04 -14.40
C LEU A 288 -0.95 2.69 -14.13
N ASP A 289 -0.48 3.57 -15.00
CA ASP A 289 0.79 4.27 -14.81
C ASP A 289 0.76 5.15 -13.55
N ASN A 290 -0.31 5.91 -13.33
CA ASN A 290 -0.43 6.74 -12.13
C ASN A 290 -0.60 5.90 -10.86
N MET A 291 -1.36 4.80 -10.92
CA MET A 291 -1.50 3.86 -9.80
C MET A 291 -0.17 3.20 -9.43
N THR A 292 0.61 2.74 -10.41
CA THR A 292 1.92 2.14 -10.17
C THR A 292 2.95 3.15 -9.71
N ALA A 293 2.94 4.38 -10.23
CA ALA A 293 3.78 5.47 -9.73
C ALA A 293 3.47 5.79 -8.25
N LEU A 294 2.19 5.88 -7.91
CA LEU A 294 1.75 6.11 -6.53
C LEU A 294 2.16 4.95 -5.61
N CYS A 295 1.98 3.71 -6.08
CA CYS A 295 2.40 2.50 -5.39
C CYS A 295 3.92 2.48 -5.15
N GLN A 296 4.71 2.79 -6.17
CA GLN A 296 6.17 2.86 -6.12
C GLN A 296 6.65 3.86 -5.07
N LEU A 297 6.06 5.05 -5.07
CA LEU A 297 6.46 6.17 -4.23
C LEU A 297 6.06 5.99 -2.76
N LEU A 298 4.86 5.45 -2.51
CA LEU A 298 4.34 5.31 -1.14
C LEU A 298 4.79 4.04 -0.42
N SER A 299 5.23 3.02 -1.17
CA SER A 299 5.68 1.76 -0.59
C SER A 299 6.93 1.97 0.26
N SER A 300 6.94 1.36 1.44
CA SER A 300 8.11 1.25 2.30
C SER A 300 8.32 -0.19 2.73
N SER A 301 9.43 -0.47 3.43
CA SER A 301 9.64 -1.79 4.05
C SER A 301 8.56 -2.14 5.08
N SER A 302 7.97 -1.14 5.76
CA SER A 302 6.92 -1.34 6.76
C SER A 302 5.51 -1.37 6.19
N ASP A 303 5.24 -0.68 5.08
CA ASP A 303 3.94 -0.60 4.41
C ASP A 303 4.14 -0.72 2.88
N ASN A 304 4.37 -1.95 2.41
CA ASN A 304 4.62 -2.23 1.01
C ASN A 304 3.32 -2.41 0.22
N LEU A 305 2.94 -1.38 -0.55
CA LEU A 305 1.70 -1.35 -1.31
C LEU A 305 1.70 -2.29 -2.52
N TRP A 306 2.86 -2.74 -3.00
CA TRP A 306 2.94 -3.76 -4.05
C TRP A 306 2.39 -5.11 -3.58
N THR A 307 2.55 -5.41 -2.29
CA THR A 307 2.04 -6.65 -1.66
C THR A 307 0.65 -6.50 -1.05
N PHE A 308 0.14 -5.27 -0.95
CA PHE A 308 -1.20 -5.01 -0.41
C PHE A 308 -2.25 -5.70 -1.26
N THR A 309 -3.14 -6.42 -0.59
CA THR A 309 -4.26 -7.13 -1.20
C THR A 309 -5.48 -6.94 -0.33
N THR A 310 -6.57 -6.47 -0.92
CA THR A 310 -7.86 -6.43 -0.24
C THR A 310 -8.36 -7.85 -0.03
N SER A 311 -9.34 -8.00 0.85
CA SER A 311 -9.84 -9.32 1.20
C SER A 311 -10.60 -10.01 0.04
N ASP A 312 -11.17 -9.28 -0.93
CA ASP A 312 -11.68 -9.79 -2.23
C ASP A 312 -10.57 -10.06 -3.27
N GLY A 313 -9.31 -9.81 -2.93
CA GLY A 313 -8.17 -10.13 -3.78
C GLY A 313 -7.78 -9.04 -4.78
N LYS A 314 -8.35 -7.83 -4.70
CA LYS A 314 -7.90 -6.69 -5.51
C LYS A 314 -6.51 -6.26 -5.04
N CYS A 315 -5.61 -6.06 -5.99
CA CYS A 315 -4.23 -5.66 -5.73
C CYS A 315 -3.56 -5.17 -7.02
N MET A 316 -2.40 -4.53 -6.90
CA MET A 316 -1.65 -4.06 -8.06
C MET A 316 -1.22 -5.19 -9.00
N ARG A 317 -1.01 -6.42 -8.50
CA ARG A 317 -0.74 -7.58 -9.35
C ARG A 317 -1.90 -7.88 -10.30
N ARG A 318 -3.15 -7.71 -9.85
CA ARG A 318 -4.33 -7.86 -10.72
C ARG A 318 -4.43 -6.72 -11.73
N ALA A 319 -4.20 -5.48 -11.33
CA ALA A 319 -4.18 -4.35 -12.26
C ALA A 319 -3.17 -4.54 -13.40
N MET A 320 -1.95 -4.99 -13.06
CA MET A 320 -0.92 -5.33 -14.05
C MET A 320 -1.35 -6.49 -14.94
N ALA A 321 -1.92 -7.56 -14.36
CA ALA A 321 -2.38 -8.73 -15.11
C ALA A 321 -3.55 -8.40 -16.05
N PHE A 322 -4.44 -7.50 -15.66
CA PHE A 322 -5.58 -7.06 -16.45
C PHE A 322 -5.14 -6.36 -17.75
N LEU A 323 -4.26 -5.36 -17.66
CA LEU A 323 -3.93 -4.53 -18.82
C LEU A 323 -2.81 -5.12 -19.69
N TYR A 324 -1.90 -5.92 -19.12
CA TYR A 324 -0.73 -6.44 -19.82
C TYR A 324 -1.00 -7.10 -21.19
N PRO A 325 -2.00 -8.01 -21.35
CA PRO A 325 -2.25 -8.66 -22.63
C PRO A 325 -2.49 -7.65 -23.75
N PHE A 326 -3.18 -6.54 -23.43
CA PHE A 326 -3.53 -5.50 -24.39
C PHE A 326 -2.40 -4.50 -24.65
N LEU A 327 -1.42 -4.40 -23.74
CA LEU A 327 -0.17 -3.67 -24.01
C LEU A 327 0.77 -4.50 -24.89
N ALA A 328 0.80 -5.81 -24.68
CA ALA A 328 1.61 -6.74 -25.47
C ALA A 328 1.07 -6.91 -26.88
N ASP A 329 -0.26 -6.95 -27.03
CA ASP A 329 -0.96 -7.04 -28.30
C ASP A 329 -2.18 -6.11 -28.30
N LYS A 330 -2.01 -4.91 -28.87
CA LYS A 330 -3.08 -3.91 -29.00
C LYS A 330 -4.28 -4.42 -29.80
N SER A 331 -4.09 -5.38 -30.72
CA SER A 331 -5.18 -5.93 -31.52
C SER A 331 -6.15 -6.81 -30.71
N SER A 332 -5.72 -7.27 -29.53
CA SER A 332 -6.55 -8.05 -28.61
C SER A 332 -7.45 -7.20 -27.70
N TRP A 333 -7.40 -5.87 -27.80
CA TRP A 333 -8.23 -4.96 -27.00
C TRP A 333 -9.74 -5.21 -27.24
N PRO A 334 -10.54 -5.46 -26.20
CA PRO A 334 -11.92 -5.93 -26.37
C PRO A 334 -12.95 -4.81 -26.57
N LEU A 335 -12.57 -3.56 -26.35
CA LEU A 335 -13.45 -2.39 -26.50
C LEU A 335 -13.17 -1.66 -27.81
N LYS A 336 -14.02 -0.67 -28.12
CA LYS A 336 -13.82 0.17 -29.31
C LYS A 336 -12.46 0.89 -29.24
N PRO A 337 -11.80 1.10 -30.40
CA PRO A 337 -10.63 1.96 -30.49
C PRO A 337 -10.90 3.35 -29.92
N ASP A 338 -9.88 3.94 -29.33
CA ASP A 338 -9.94 5.30 -28.80
C ASP A 338 -10.28 6.30 -29.90
N VAL A 339 -11.21 7.21 -29.64
CA VAL A 339 -11.65 8.22 -30.63
C VAL A 339 -10.57 9.23 -31.01
N HIS A 340 -9.46 9.29 -30.27
CA HIS A 340 -8.34 10.18 -30.51
C HIS A 340 -7.03 9.53 -30.01
N ALA A 341 -5.94 9.73 -30.76
CA ALA A 341 -4.58 9.25 -30.44
C ALA A 341 -4.40 7.71 -30.29
N TRP A 342 -5.32 6.89 -30.83
CA TRP A 342 -5.25 5.42 -30.79
C TRP A 342 -3.93 4.84 -31.31
N GLU A 343 -3.39 5.39 -32.41
CA GLU A 343 -2.16 4.87 -33.02
C GLU A 343 -0.91 5.13 -32.17
N GLY A 344 -0.93 6.17 -31.33
CA GLY A 344 0.21 6.54 -30.50
C GLY A 344 0.42 5.66 -29.26
N TRP A 345 -0.52 4.77 -28.95
CA TRP A 345 -0.43 3.84 -27.82
C TRP A 345 -0.16 2.39 -28.27
N PRO A 346 0.44 1.55 -27.41
CA PRO A 346 1.09 1.90 -26.14
C PRO A 346 2.46 2.56 -26.36
N VAL A 347 3.02 3.14 -25.29
CA VAL A 347 4.42 3.64 -25.27
C VAL A 347 5.14 2.96 -24.12
N ARG A 348 6.35 3.39 -23.75
CA ARG A 348 7.11 2.72 -22.69
C ARG A 348 6.60 3.06 -21.29
N GLN A 349 5.40 2.58 -20.97
CA GLN A 349 4.69 2.73 -19.69
C GLN A 349 5.59 2.37 -18.51
N SER A 350 5.68 3.27 -17.51
CA SER A 350 6.44 3.02 -16.29
C SER A 350 5.87 1.87 -15.46
N ALA A 351 4.57 1.60 -15.57
CA ALA A 351 3.90 0.49 -14.90
C ALA A 351 4.57 -0.86 -15.19
N LEU A 352 4.98 -1.10 -16.44
CA LEU A 352 5.62 -2.35 -16.85
C LEU A 352 6.98 -2.53 -16.16
N LEU A 353 7.75 -1.45 -16.00
CA LEU A 353 9.01 -1.50 -15.29
C LEU A 353 8.78 -1.73 -13.79
N PHE A 354 7.97 -0.89 -13.14
CA PHE A 354 7.76 -0.94 -11.70
C PHE A 354 7.12 -2.26 -11.27
N GLY A 355 6.05 -2.68 -11.95
CA GLY A 355 5.42 -3.97 -11.71
C GLY A 355 6.32 -5.15 -12.06
N GLY A 356 7.13 -5.05 -13.12
CA GLY A 356 8.10 -6.06 -13.49
C GLY A 356 9.15 -6.31 -12.41
N ILE A 357 9.67 -5.23 -11.82
CA ILE A 357 10.62 -5.29 -10.69
C ILE A 357 9.91 -5.84 -9.44
N ALA A 358 8.83 -5.20 -9.00
CA ALA A 358 8.16 -5.50 -7.73
C ALA A 358 7.54 -6.91 -7.68
N PHE A 359 7.17 -7.46 -8.84
CA PHE A 359 6.57 -8.80 -8.95
C PHE A 359 7.51 -9.86 -9.49
N HIS A 360 8.75 -9.50 -9.85
CA HIS A 360 9.72 -10.37 -10.53
C HIS A 360 9.15 -11.00 -11.81
N GLU A 361 8.46 -10.20 -12.61
CA GLU A 361 7.75 -10.64 -13.82
C GLU A 361 8.49 -10.18 -15.07
N ASP A 362 9.41 -11.01 -15.56
CA ASP A 362 10.28 -10.68 -16.70
C ASP A 362 9.51 -10.37 -17.99
N LYS A 363 8.29 -10.89 -18.13
CA LYS A 363 7.40 -10.59 -19.26
C LYS A 363 7.01 -9.10 -19.34
N TYR A 364 6.90 -8.41 -18.20
CA TYR A 364 6.64 -6.97 -18.16
C TYR A 364 7.88 -6.18 -18.56
N LEU A 365 9.04 -6.60 -18.08
CA LEU A 365 10.33 -5.98 -18.36
C LEU A 365 10.71 -6.09 -19.84
N ARG A 366 10.48 -7.26 -20.47
CA ARG A 366 10.71 -7.45 -21.91
C ARG A 366 9.83 -6.52 -22.75
N LEU A 367 8.55 -6.41 -22.42
CA LEU A 367 7.64 -5.51 -23.12
C LEU A 367 8.05 -4.04 -22.93
N TRP A 368 8.40 -3.65 -21.71
CA TRP A 368 8.91 -2.30 -21.43
C TRP A 368 10.09 -1.93 -22.33
N ARG A 369 11.07 -2.82 -22.49
CA ARG A 369 12.25 -2.57 -23.34
C ARG A 369 11.92 -2.41 -24.83
N SER A 370 10.84 -3.02 -25.31
CA SER A 370 10.47 -2.98 -26.74
C SER A 370 9.62 -1.76 -27.14
N LEU A 371 9.02 -1.06 -26.18
CA LEU A 371 8.09 0.03 -26.45
C LEU A 371 8.80 1.38 -26.64
N ASN A 372 8.15 2.30 -27.35
CA ASN A 372 8.71 3.62 -27.65
C ASN A 372 8.98 4.44 -26.38
N ALA A 373 10.25 4.81 -26.20
CA ALA A 373 10.77 5.56 -25.08
C ALA A 373 10.40 7.05 -25.06
N ASP A 374 10.33 7.65 -26.24
CA ASP A 374 10.32 9.10 -26.43
C ASP A 374 9.21 9.46 -27.43
N PRO A 375 7.93 9.35 -27.05
CA PRO A 375 6.83 9.70 -27.93
C PRO A 375 6.80 11.20 -28.22
N GLU A 376 6.54 11.59 -29.48
CA GLU A 376 6.55 12.99 -29.90
C GLU A 376 5.17 13.66 -29.80
N ALA A 377 4.09 12.90 -30.03
CA ALA A 377 2.73 13.43 -30.09
C ALA A 377 2.30 14.05 -28.76
N PHE A 378 1.82 15.30 -28.80
CA PHE A 378 1.40 16.08 -27.62
C PHE A 378 0.40 15.32 -26.74
N GLU A 379 -0.65 14.75 -27.34
CA GLU A 379 -1.69 13.99 -26.61
C GLU A 379 -1.10 12.78 -25.87
N ILE A 380 -0.08 12.13 -26.42
CA ILE A 380 0.59 11.01 -25.74
C ILE A 380 1.48 11.55 -24.62
N ARG A 381 2.32 12.55 -24.89
CA ARG A 381 3.25 13.13 -23.90
C ARG A 381 2.53 13.69 -22.67
N ARG A 382 1.42 14.41 -22.86
CA ARG A 382 0.63 14.97 -21.76
C ARG A 382 -0.04 13.92 -20.86
N ASN A 383 -0.14 12.69 -21.32
CA ASN A 383 -0.66 11.56 -20.55
C ASN A 383 0.46 10.69 -19.95
N ASN A 384 1.74 11.08 -20.11
CA ASN A 384 2.89 10.39 -19.51
C ASN A 384 3.52 11.24 -18.39
N ALA A 385 3.18 10.91 -17.15
CA ALA A 385 3.67 11.61 -15.95
C ALA A 385 5.13 11.31 -15.60
N ILE A 386 5.70 10.22 -16.13
CA ILE A 386 7.08 9.77 -15.85
C ILE A 386 7.86 9.71 -17.15
N THR A 387 9.00 10.41 -17.21
CA THR A 387 9.90 10.40 -18.38
C THR A 387 11.27 9.80 -18.06
N GLN A 388 11.65 9.83 -16.78
CA GLN A 388 12.90 9.31 -16.27
C GLN A 388 12.64 8.31 -15.15
N PRO A 389 12.15 7.09 -15.48
CA PRO A 389 11.90 6.03 -14.49
C PRO A 389 13.15 5.63 -13.69
N PHE A 390 14.34 6.01 -14.17
CA PHE A 390 15.59 5.92 -13.41
C PHE A 390 15.49 6.63 -12.05
N LEU A 391 14.94 7.85 -11.99
CA LEU A 391 14.84 8.61 -10.73
C LEU A 391 13.99 7.86 -9.71
N TRP A 392 12.89 7.25 -10.16
CA TRP A 392 11.95 6.49 -9.34
C TRP A 392 12.57 5.21 -8.80
N THR A 393 13.29 4.46 -9.64
CA THR A 393 13.94 3.20 -9.26
C THR A 393 15.24 3.39 -8.48
N ALA A 394 15.89 4.55 -8.58
CA ALA A 394 17.08 4.89 -7.82
C ALA A 394 16.75 5.42 -6.41
N LEU A 395 15.65 6.16 -6.25
CA LEU A 395 15.21 6.69 -4.96
C LEU A 395 14.35 5.68 -4.18
N PHE A 396 13.58 4.85 -4.88
CA PHE A 396 12.67 3.87 -4.29
C PHE A 396 12.99 2.49 -4.86
N ASP A 397 13.93 1.77 -4.23
CA ASP A 397 14.30 0.43 -4.67
C ASP A 397 13.49 -0.64 -3.93
N HIS A 398 12.53 -1.24 -4.64
CA HIS A 398 11.71 -2.35 -4.14
C HIS A 398 12.16 -3.71 -4.70
N SER A 399 13.35 -3.81 -5.30
CA SER A 399 13.87 -5.08 -5.84
C SER A 399 14.14 -6.15 -4.78
N THR A 400 14.27 -5.76 -3.52
CA THR A 400 14.38 -6.66 -2.36
C THR A 400 13.02 -6.94 -1.72
N ALA A 401 11.92 -6.41 -2.25
CA ALA A 401 10.59 -6.70 -1.75
C ALA A 401 10.27 -8.19 -1.96
N THR A 402 10.07 -8.92 -0.87
CA THR A 402 9.66 -10.32 -0.95
C THR A 402 8.31 -10.43 -1.67
N ALA A 403 8.18 -11.40 -2.58
CA ALA A 403 6.93 -11.69 -3.25
C ALA A 403 5.77 -11.82 -2.24
N ALA A 404 4.57 -11.35 -2.62
CA ALA A 404 3.37 -11.52 -1.81
C ALA A 404 3.22 -13.01 -1.45
N PRO A 405 3.12 -13.36 -0.15
CA PRO A 405 3.14 -14.75 0.26
C PRO A 405 1.92 -15.49 -0.28
N LYS A 406 2.14 -16.77 -0.58
CA LYS A 406 1.09 -17.67 -0.99
C LYS A 406 0.09 -17.84 0.17
N LYS A 407 -1.14 -17.39 -0.04
CA LYS A 407 -2.23 -17.55 0.94
C LYS A 407 -2.40 -19.03 1.28
N LEU A 408 -2.26 -19.39 2.57
CA LEU A 408 -2.46 -20.75 3.04
C LEU A 408 -3.93 -21.15 2.91
N ARG A 409 -4.19 -22.38 2.43
CA ARG A 409 -5.55 -22.96 2.38
C ARG A 409 -5.64 -24.08 3.41
N ALA A 410 -6.86 -24.41 3.85
CA ALA A 410 -7.10 -25.49 4.81
C ALA A 410 -6.38 -26.79 4.44
N LYS A 411 -6.48 -27.23 3.18
CA LYS A 411 -5.81 -28.45 2.70
C LYS A 411 -4.28 -28.43 2.75
N ASP A 412 -3.68 -27.24 2.81
CA ASP A 412 -2.23 -27.09 2.89
C ASP A 412 -1.75 -27.14 4.37
N VAL A 413 -2.67 -27.04 5.34
CA VAL A 413 -2.37 -26.90 6.78
C VAL A 413 -2.96 -28.01 7.63
N PHE A 414 -4.14 -28.51 7.28
CA PHE A 414 -4.93 -29.43 8.10
C PHE A 414 -4.93 -30.86 7.57
N GLU A 415 -4.92 -31.81 8.50
CA GLU A 415 -5.00 -33.25 8.24
C GLU A 415 -6.38 -33.78 8.64
N PRO A 416 -7.42 -33.65 7.78
CA PRO A 416 -8.83 -33.84 8.17
C PRO A 416 -9.16 -35.26 8.65
N ASN A 417 -8.34 -36.25 8.30
CA ASN A 417 -8.53 -37.64 8.68
C ASN A 417 -8.05 -37.96 10.12
N GLN A 418 -7.42 -37.02 10.82
CA GLN A 418 -6.98 -37.20 12.21
C GLN A 418 -7.95 -36.60 13.23
N ARG A 419 -7.89 -37.06 14.48
CA ARG A 419 -8.59 -36.42 15.61
C ARG A 419 -7.99 -35.05 15.89
N ILE A 420 -6.66 -34.98 16.05
CA ILE A 420 -5.91 -33.73 16.06
C ILE A 420 -5.43 -33.48 14.62
N MET A 421 -6.08 -32.55 13.93
CA MET A 421 -5.82 -32.23 12.51
C MET A 421 -4.72 -31.17 12.34
N PHE A 422 -4.37 -30.47 13.42
CA PHE A 422 -3.28 -29.51 13.47
C PHE A 422 -2.70 -29.48 14.88
N ALA A 423 -1.37 -29.43 14.99
CA ALA A 423 -0.66 -29.16 16.22
C ALA A 423 0.62 -28.39 15.92
N ASP A 424 0.92 -27.37 16.73
CA ASP A 424 2.18 -26.64 16.68
C ASP A 424 2.64 -26.26 18.09
N ILE A 425 3.83 -26.73 18.44
CA ILE A 425 4.54 -26.43 19.70
C ILE A 425 5.74 -25.50 19.46
N PHE A 426 5.89 -24.98 18.23
CA PHE A 426 6.89 -23.99 17.83
C PHE A 426 8.36 -24.44 17.98
N LYS A 427 8.65 -25.74 17.86
CA LYS A 427 10.02 -26.29 17.83
C LYS A 427 10.65 -26.38 16.44
N GLY A 428 9.83 -26.38 15.38
CA GLY A 428 10.25 -26.55 13.98
C GLY A 428 10.50 -25.23 13.24
N LEU A 429 10.39 -25.27 11.91
CA LEU A 429 10.42 -24.06 11.08
C LEU A 429 9.21 -23.18 11.43
N PRO A 430 9.44 -21.99 12.03
CA PRO A 430 8.37 -21.22 12.61
C PRO A 430 7.53 -20.55 11.52
N PHE A 431 6.21 -20.63 11.68
CA PHE A 431 5.20 -19.92 10.88
C PHE A 431 4.94 -20.41 9.44
N GLU A 432 5.56 -21.48 8.95
CA GLU A 432 5.26 -22.00 7.58
C GLU A 432 3.79 -22.39 7.38
N ARG A 433 3.12 -22.77 8.47
CA ARG A 433 1.70 -23.18 8.50
C ARG A 433 0.77 -22.09 9.04
N TRP A 434 1.28 -20.87 9.21
CA TRP A 434 0.58 -19.76 9.82
C TRP A 434 0.48 -18.56 8.88
N ASN A 435 -0.69 -17.93 8.81
CA ASN A 435 -0.76 -16.58 8.26
C ASN A 435 -0.42 -15.60 9.37
N ILE A 436 0.40 -14.60 9.05
CA ILE A 436 0.84 -13.58 10.01
C ILE A 436 0.01 -12.31 9.82
N SER A 437 -0.36 -11.65 10.92
CA SER A 437 -1.10 -10.39 10.91
C SER A 437 -0.50 -9.38 11.88
N GLU A 438 -0.08 -8.23 11.37
CA GLU A 438 0.44 -7.11 12.16
C GLU A 438 -0.27 -5.82 11.72
N ASP A 439 -1.04 -5.23 12.62
CA ASP A 439 -1.98 -4.14 12.34
C ASP A 439 -2.93 -4.48 11.19
N ASP A 440 -3.00 -3.67 10.14
CA ASP A 440 -3.80 -3.95 8.93
C ASP A 440 -3.07 -4.81 7.89
N ARG A 441 -1.84 -5.27 8.18
CA ARG A 441 -1.06 -6.11 7.26
C ARG A 441 -1.37 -7.57 7.55
N TYR A 442 -2.19 -8.19 6.70
CA TYR A 442 -2.56 -9.60 6.79
C TYR A 442 -1.76 -10.45 5.82
N SER A 443 -1.49 -11.70 6.22
CA SER A 443 -0.69 -12.66 5.44
C SER A 443 0.69 -12.09 5.14
N LEU A 444 1.45 -11.68 6.15
CA LEU A 444 2.85 -11.31 5.96
C LEU A 444 3.69 -12.55 5.60
N PRO A 445 4.74 -12.41 4.75
CA PRO A 445 5.56 -13.54 4.33
C PRO A 445 6.51 -14.03 5.41
N VAL A 446 6.92 -13.11 6.31
CA VAL A 446 7.72 -13.38 7.49
C VAL A 446 7.22 -12.53 8.64
N ALA A 447 7.39 -13.03 9.85
CA ALA A 447 7.06 -12.30 11.07
C ALA A 447 8.06 -11.16 11.28
N SER A 448 7.60 -9.98 11.71
CA SER A 448 8.53 -8.95 12.16
C SER A 448 9.15 -9.41 13.47
N SER A 449 10.48 -9.54 13.51
CA SER A 449 11.20 -10.01 14.69
C SER A 449 10.98 -9.17 15.96
N GLU A 450 10.50 -7.94 15.82
CA GLU A 450 10.14 -7.05 16.92
C GLU A 450 8.73 -7.28 17.48
N ARG A 451 7.84 -7.88 16.69
CA ARG A 451 6.42 -8.09 17.03
C ARG A 451 6.08 -9.55 17.27
N ILE A 452 6.58 -10.45 16.44
CA ILE A 452 6.28 -11.88 16.50
C ILE A 452 7.59 -12.65 16.47
N GLN A 453 7.89 -13.36 17.55
CA GLN A 453 9.16 -14.07 17.70
C GLN A 453 8.95 -15.42 18.36
N VAL A 454 9.52 -16.48 17.80
CA VAL A 454 9.66 -17.75 18.54
C VAL A 454 10.78 -17.61 19.55
N VAL A 455 10.46 -17.87 20.81
CA VAL A 455 11.33 -17.74 21.98
C VAL A 455 11.27 -19.00 22.82
N ASP A 456 12.18 -19.13 23.78
CA ASP A 456 11.99 -20.09 24.87
C ASP A 456 10.75 -19.70 25.68
N ALA A 457 9.92 -20.70 25.98
CA ALA A 457 8.71 -20.47 26.74
C ALA A 457 9.06 -19.95 28.15
N PRO A 458 8.50 -18.80 28.60
CA PRO A 458 8.75 -18.31 29.95
C PRO A 458 8.17 -19.25 31.01
N GLY A 459 8.93 -19.49 32.08
CA GLY A 459 8.51 -20.35 33.19
C GLY A 459 8.37 -21.83 32.83
N PRO A 460 7.76 -22.65 33.70
CA PRO A 460 7.56 -24.07 33.43
C PRO A 460 6.52 -24.26 32.32
N CYS A 461 6.98 -24.61 31.12
CA CYS A 461 6.15 -25.02 29.99
C CYS A 461 6.72 -26.33 29.43
N GLU A 462 5.93 -27.41 29.46
CA GLU A 462 6.34 -28.76 29.02
C GLU A 462 6.94 -28.76 27.60
N ASP A 463 6.45 -27.86 26.75
CA ASP A 463 6.79 -27.78 25.33
C ASP A 463 8.05 -26.94 25.04
N GLY A 464 8.56 -26.17 26.02
CA GLY A 464 9.84 -25.46 25.95
C GLY A 464 9.96 -24.27 24.96
N LYS A 465 9.09 -24.16 23.96
CA LYS A 465 9.03 -23.02 23.01
C LYS A 465 7.68 -22.32 23.05
N ALA A 466 7.68 -21.03 22.71
CA ALA A 466 6.49 -20.21 22.59
C ALA A 466 6.68 -19.13 21.53
N VAL A 467 5.57 -18.57 21.05
CA VAL A 467 5.59 -17.35 20.25
C VAL A 467 5.30 -16.16 21.16
N LYS A 468 6.23 -15.20 21.20
CA LYS A 468 6.05 -13.89 21.82
C LYS A 468 5.40 -12.93 20.81
N PHE A 469 4.28 -12.34 21.21
CA PHE A 469 3.57 -11.30 20.48
C PHE A 469 3.69 -9.98 21.20
N VAL A 470 3.99 -8.90 20.46
CA VAL A 470 4.20 -7.57 21.01
C VAL A 470 3.40 -6.55 20.21
N VAL A 471 2.60 -5.74 20.91
CA VAL A 471 1.98 -4.54 20.36
C VAL A 471 2.45 -3.34 21.16
N ARG A 472 3.00 -2.35 20.47
CA ARG A 472 3.42 -1.08 21.06
C ARG A 472 2.34 -0.04 20.84
N ARG A 473 2.14 0.86 21.80
CA ARG A 473 1.19 1.96 21.66
C ARG A 473 1.70 2.96 20.62
N ALA A 474 1.07 2.94 19.45
CA ALA A 474 1.23 3.96 18.41
C ALA A 474 -0.09 4.04 17.61
N PRO A 475 -0.37 5.17 16.91
CA PRO A 475 -1.53 5.25 16.02
C PRO A 475 -1.54 4.08 15.04
N ASN A 476 -2.64 3.33 15.01
CA ASN A 476 -2.84 2.13 14.19
C ASN A 476 -1.84 0.99 14.44
N SER A 477 -1.19 0.97 15.61
CA SER A 477 -0.48 -0.18 16.13
C SER A 477 -1.35 -0.88 17.17
N PHE A 478 -2.04 -1.93 16.75
CA PHE A 478 -3.12 -2.54 17.53
C PHE A 478 -3.17 -4.06 17.46
N ARG A 479 -2.40 -4.72 16.58
CA ARG A 479 -2.34 -6.19 16.61
C ARG A 479 -0.97 -6.77 16.27
N SER A 480 -0.78 -7.96 16.80
CA SER A 480 0.32 -8.88 16.51
C SER A 480 -0.25 -10.29 16.71
N GLU A 481 -0.58 -10.97 15.60
CA GLU A 481 -1.32 -12.22 15.62
C GLU A 481 -0.83 -13.19 14.55
N ILE A 482 -1.07 -14.47 14.80
CA ILE A 482 -1.04 -15.53 13.79
C ILE A 482 -2.44 -16.10 13.62
N SER A 483 -2.74 -16.63 12.44
CA SER A 483 -4.04 -17.22 12.14
C SER A 483 -3.94 -18.45 11.25
N LEU A 484 -4.87 -19.38 11.46
CA LEU A 484 -5.06 -20.55 10.62
C LEU A 484 -6.03 -20.24 9.46
N PRO A 485 -5.96 -20.99 8.35
CA PRO A 485 -6.91 -20.83 7.26
C PRO A 485 -8.33 -21.19 7.67
N HIS A 486 -9.31 -20.67 6.94
CA HIS A 486 -10.71 -21.07 7.04
C HIS A 486 -10.99 -22.35 6.26
N GLU A 487 -12.07 -23.03 6.64
CA GLU A 487 -12.62 -24.20 5.97
C GLU A 487 -13.99 -23.87 5.39
N GLU A 488 -14.37 -24.57 4.32
CA GLU A 488 -15.69 -24.45 3.71
C GLU A 488 -16.78 -25.04 4.63
N GLY A 489 -17.92 -24.36 4.72
CA GLY A 489 -19.03 -24.69 5.60
C GLY A 489 -18.71 -24.47 7.08
N PHE A 490 -19.74 -24.57 7.92
CA PHE A 490 -19.59 -24.52 9.38
C PHE A 490 -19.17 -25.90 9.92
N GLN A 491 -17.87 -26.06 10.13
CA GLN A 491 -17.27 -27.29 10.60
C GLN A 491 -17.29 -27.36 12.13
N GLU A 492 -17.68 -28.50 12.71
CA GLU A 492 -17.52 -28.74 14.14
C GLU A 492 -16.04 -28.97 14.47
N ARG A 493 -15.50 -28.22 15.43
CA ARG A 493 -14.06 -28.18 15.70
C ARG A 493 -13.76 -28.09 17.18
N TRP A 494 -12.61 -28.65 17.52
CA TRP A 494 -11.96 -28.45 18.80
C TRP A 494 -10.72 -27.57 18.61
N TYR A 495 -10.45 -26.68 19.56
CA TYR A 495 -9.28 -25.80 19.55
C TYR A 495 -8.62 -25.83 20.91
N ALA A 496 -7.29 -25.75 20.95
CA ALA A 496 -6.55 -25.49 22.18
C ALA A 496 -5.38 -24.54 21.96
N ALA A 497 -5.06 -23.77 23.00
CA ALA A 497 -3.86 -22.94 23.07
C ALA A 497 -3.51 -22.67 24.54
N LYS A 498 -2.21 -22.62 24.85
CA LYS A 498 -1.70 -22.13 26.12
C LYS A 498 -1.33 -20.66 25.98
N ILE A 499 -1.78 -19.81 26.91
CA ILE A 499 -1.55 -18.37 26.92
C ILE A 499 -0.79 -17.98 28.19
N PHE A 500 0.28 -17.20 28.05
CA PHE A 500 1.02 -16.64 29.17
C PHE A 500 0.98 -15.12 29.13
N ILE A 501 0.54 -14.55 30.25
CA ILE A 501 0.53 -13.10 30.48
C ILE A 501 1.70 -12.77 31.40
N PRO A 502 2.66 -11.93 30.99
CA PRO A 502 3.87 -11.69 31.77
C PRO A 502 3.61 -10.89 33.05
N GLU A 503 4.53 -10.98 34.02
CA GLU A 503 4.45 -10.30 35.32
C GLU A 503 4.36 -8.77 35.19
N ASP A 504 5.02 -8.20 34.18
CA ASP A 504 5.03 -6.78 33.88
C ASP A 504 3.76 -6.30 33.15
N TRP A 505 2.77 -7.17 32.94
CA TRP A 505 1.50 -6.79 32.34
C TRP A 505 0.77 -5.77 33.22
N VAL A 506 0.46 -4.62 32.62
CA VAL A 506 -0.35 -3.55 33.19
C VAL A 506 -1.81 -3.79 32.83
N PHE A 507 -2.67 -3.93 33.84
CA PHE A 507 -4.12 -3.97 33.65
C PHE A 507 -4.65 -2.55 33.50
N ASP A 508 -5.27 -2.24 32.37
CA ASP A 508 -5.83 -0.91 32.14
C ASP A 508 -7.19 -0.80 32.84
N PRO A 509 -7.45 0.23 33.66
CA PRO A 509 -8.73 0.41 34.38
C PRO A 509 -9.89 0.88 33.48
N LEU A 510 -9.62 1.19 32.21
CA LEU A 510 -10.62 1.54 31.20
C LEU A 510 -11.27 0.29 30.60
N LYS A 511 -12.35 0.44 29.83
CA LYS A 511 -13.03 -0.66 29.10
C LYS A 511 -12.20 -1.26 27.95
N ALA A 512 -10.87 -1.27 28.06
CA ALA A 512 -9.96 -1.83 27.07
C ALA A 512 -10.13 -3.35 26.96
N GLN A 513 -9.94 -3.88 25.75
CA GLN A 513 -10.19 -5.29 25.41
C GLN A 513 -8.95 -5.88 24.75
N ASP A 514 -8.07 -6.46 25.56
CA ASP A 514 -6.90 -7.16 25.02
C ASP A 514 -7.33 -8.59 24.64
N ILE A 515 -7.61 -8.82 23.35
CA ILE A 515 -8.04 -10.11 22.79
C ILE A 515 -6.82 -10.98 22.54
N VAL A 516 -6.81 -12.21 23.05
CA VAL A 516 -5.68 -13.17 22.92
C VAL A 516 -6.02 -14.40 22.09
N LEU A 517 -7.31 -14.73 21.98
CA LEU A 517 -7.84 -15.77 21.10
C LEU A 517 -9.10 -15.23 20.43
N GLN A 518 -9.24 -15.43 19.12
CA GLN A 518 -10.47 -15.04 18.41
C GLN A 518 -10.77 -15.96 17.22
N TRP A 519 -12.06 -16.08 16.93
CA TRP A 519 -12.61 -16.76 15.77
C TRP A 519 -13.46 -15.79 15.00
N HIS A 520 -13.13 -15.58 13.73
CA HIS A 520 -13.74 -14.54 12.92
C HIS A 520 -14.38 -15.13 11.67
N GLY A 521 -15.65 -14.84 11.42
CA GLY A 521 -16.33 -15.19 10.17
C GLY A 521 -15.73 -14.43 8.97
N ILE A 522 -16.02 -14.88 7.75
CA ILE A 522 -15.54 -14.23 6.52
C ILE A 522 -16.73 -13.53 5.85
N PRO A 523 -16.96 -12.24 6.12
CA PRO A 523 -18.09 -11.53 5.53
C PRO A 523 -17.86 -11.33 4.02
N GLY A 524 -18.66 -12.00 3.18
CA GLY A 524 -18.59 -11.86 1.72
C GLY A 524 -18.96 -10.46 1.17
N ASN A 525 -19.45 -9.57 2.05
CA ASN A 525 -19.83 -8.19 1.72
C ASN A 525 -18.81 -7.14 2.21
N TRP A 526 -17.66 -7.58 2.75
CA TRP A 526 -16.50 -6.74 3.11
C TRP A 526 -16.71 -5.67 4.18
N LYS A 527 -17.84 -5.69 4.90
CA LYS A 527 -18.01 -4.86 6.10
C LYS A 527 -17.28 -5.52 7.28
N PRO A 528 -16.49 -4.77 8.08
CA PRO A 528 -15.89 -5.30 9.30
C PRO A 528 -16.95 -5.84 10.25
N THR A 529 -16.75 -7.06 10.75
CA THR A 529 -17.62 -7.68 11.76
C THR A 529 -16.89 -7.78 13.09
N HIS A 530 -17.62 -8.12 14.14
CA HIS A 530 -16.99 -8.59 15.37
C HIS A 530 -16.56 -10.06 15.20
N PRO A 531 -15.56 -10.52 15.97
CA PRO A 531 -15.29 -11.95 16.06
C PRO A 531 -16.53 -12.68 16.62
N ASN A 532 -16.81 -13.86 16.07
CA ASN A 532 -17.91 -14.71 16.50
C ASN A 532 -17.66 -15.26 17.91
N LEU A 533 -16.40 -15.55 18.23
CA LEU A 533 -15.94 -15.89 19.57
C LEU A 533 -14.63 -15.16 19.86
N ALA A 534 -14.47 -14.62 21.06
CA ALA A 534 -13.21 -14.05 21.54
C ALA A 534 -12.98 -14.36 23.02
N ILE A 535 -11.73 -14.67 23.37
CA ILE A 535 -11.26 -14.71 24.76
C ILE A 535 -10.31 -13.53 24.94
N SER A 536 -10.59 -12.73 25.96
CA SER A 536 -9.93 -11.44 26.17
C SER A 536 -9.71 -11.12 27.63
N ILE A 537 -8.82 -10.17 27.88
CA ILE A 537 -8.54 -9.59 29.18
C ILE A 537 -9.11 -8.18 29.20
N SER A 538 -9.82 -7.84 30.27
CA SER A 538 -10.27 -6.49 30.55
C SER A 538 -10.21 -6.27 32.05
N ASN A 539 -9.60 -5.16 32.48
CA ASN A 539 -9.06 -5.01 33.83
C ASN A 539 -8.21 -6.24 34.18
N ASP A 540 -8.48 -6.89 35.30
CA ASP A 540 -7.79 -8.09 35.79
C ASP A 540 -8.60 -9.39 35.57
N ARG A 541 -9.62 -9.38 34.70
CA ARG A 541 -10.51 -10.53 34.46
C ARG A 541 -10.46 -11.05 33.04
N TRP A 542 -10.68 -12.36 32.92
CA TRP A 542 -10.94 -13.03 31.65
C TRP A 542 -12.39 -12.83 31.21
N TYR A 543 -12.59 -12.64 29.91
CA TYR A 543 -13.90 -12.50 29.29
C TYR A 543 -14.04 -13.44 28.09
N ILE A 544 -15.17 -14.14 28.02
CA ILE A 544 -15.61 -14.90 26.85
C ILE A 544 -16.70 -14.10 26.16
N ARG A 545 -16.48 -13.71 24.91
CA ARG A 545 -17.40 -12.86 24.16
C ARG A 545 -17.86 -13.54 22.89
N GLN A 546 -19.14 -13.40 22.59
CA GLN A 546 -19.76 -13.96 21.40
C GLN A 546 -20.41 -12.88 20.56
N SER A 547 -20.42 -13.10 19.24
CA SER A 547 -21.19 -12.31 18.30
C SER A 547 -21.89 -13.22 17.29
N PHE A 548 -23.22 -13.13 17.21
CA PHE A 548 -24.04 -13.97 16.33
C PHE A 548 -25.25 -13.20 15.78
N GLY A 549 -26.10 -13.87 14.99
CA GLY A 549 -27.27 -13.27 14.37
C GLY A 549 -26.95 -12.53 13.07
N SER A 550 -27.44 -11.29 12.92
CA SER A 550 -27.29 -10.50 11.69
C SER A 550 -26.46 -9.23 11.96
N PRO A 551 -25.21 -9.14 11.49
CA PRO A 551 -24.38 -7.94 11.68
C PRO A 551 -24.96 -6.67 11.05
N GLN A 552 -25.88 -6.82 10.10
CA GLN A 552 -26.47 -5.72 9.34
C GLN A 552 -27.76 -5.19 9.99
N GLU A 553 -28.53 -6.08 10.61
CA GLU A 553 -29.84 -5.75 11.21
C GLU A 553 -29.75 -5.56 12.73
N GLY A 554 -28.62 -5.92 13.33
CA GLY A 554 -28.37 -5.83 14.76
C GLY A 554 -27.61 -7.05 15.26
N VAL A 555 -26.32 -6.86 15.56
CA VAL A 555 -25.48 -7.94 16.08
C VAL A 555 -25.94 -8.33 17.49
N SER A 556 -26.20 -9.61 17.70
CA SER A 556 -26.39 -10.16 19.04
C SER A 556 -25.03 -10.40 19.68
N ARG A 557 -24.84 -9.92 20.92
CA ARG A 557 -23.57 -10.02 21.63
C ARG A 557 -23.77 -10.51 23.05
N ASN A 558 -23.03 -11.55 23.42
CA ASN A 558 -22.94 -12.03 24.78
C ASN A 558 -21.52 -11.80 25.31
N SER A 559 -21.39 -11.55 26.60
CA SER A 559 -20.10 -11.36 27.27
C SER A 559 -20.16 -11.95 28.66
N GLU A 560 -19.45 -13.05 28.87
CA GLU A 560 -19.30 -13.71 30.16
C GLU A 560 -17.99 -13.27 30.82
N ARG A 561 -18.05 -12.79 32.06
CA ARG A 561 -16.87 -12.46 32.88
C ARG A 561 -16.55 -13.66 33.76
N LEU A 562 -15.32 -14.17 33.70
CA LEU A 562 -14.90 -15.25 34.61
C LEU A 562 -14.51 -14.67 35.98
N GLU A 563 -14.78 -15.42 37.05
CA GLU A 563 -14.56 -14.93 38.41
C GLU A 563 -13.08 -14.85 38.80
N GLU A 564 -12.28 -15.81 38.33
CA GLU A 564 -10.85 -15.88 38.59
C GLU A 564 -10.11 -14.73 37.92
N SER A 565 -9.27 -14.04 38.70
CA SER A 565 -8.35 -13.03 38.17
C SER A 565 -7.31 -13.64 37.24
N VAL A 566 -6.89 -12.87 36.24
CA VAL A 566 -5.77 -13.20 35.37
C VAL A 566 -4.51 -13.35 36.22
N GLN A 567 -3.95 -14.56 36.25
CA GLN A 567 -2.68 -14.83 36.91
C GLN A 567 -1.54 -14.46 35.95
N ARG A 568 -0.80 -13.41 36.28
CA ARG A 568 0.41 -13.02 35.55
C ARG A 568 1.56 -13.98 35.93
N GLY A 569 2.51 -14.19 35.02
CA GLY A 569 3.64 -15.09 35.24
C GLY A 569 3.29 -16.57 35.17
N GLN A 570 2.07 -16.93 34.74
CA GLN A 570 1.59 -18.31 34.67
C GLN A 570 0.97 -18.62 33.30
N TRP A 571 1.14 -19.87 32.87
CA TRP A 571 0.46 -20.39 31.68
C TRP A 571 -0.98 -20.76 32.01
N VAL A 572 -1.90 -20.35 31.14
CA VAL A 572 -3.32 -20.71 31.18
C VAL A 572 -3.66 -21.55 29.96
N SER A 573 -4.22 -22.74 30.18
CA SER A 573 -4.66 -23.62 29.11
C SER A 573 -6.11 -23.35 28.73
N TRP A 574 -6.36 -23.11 27.45
CA TRP A 574 -7.71 -22.97 26.90
C TRP A 574 -8.02 -24.13 25.98
N ILE A 575 -9.16 -24.78 26.20
CA ILE A 575 -9.72 -25.79 25.29
C ILE A 575 -11.14 -25.37 24.94
N ILE A 576 -11.47 -25.39 23.64
CA ILE A 576 -12.74 -24.93 23.11
C ILE A 576 -13.30 -26.03 22.23
N HIS A 577 -14.55 -26.42 22.47
CA HIS A 577 -15.35 -27.22 21.57
C HIS A 577 -16.43 -26.32 20.96
N ALA A 578 -16.45 -26.21 19.63
CA ALA A 578 -17.37 -25.38 18.91
C ALA A 578 -18.10 -26.15 17.80
N LYS A 579 -19.41 -26.27 17.95
CA LYS A 579 -20.33 -26.63 16.88
C LYS A 579 -20.95 -25.33 16.35
N TRP A 580 -20.39 -24.81 15.27
CA TRP A 580 -20.80 -23.52 14.69
C TRP A 580 -22.18 -23.65 14.03
N HIS A 581 -23.14 -22.82 14.45
CA HIS A 581 -24.47 -22.81 13.87
C HIS A 581 -25.20 -21.48 14.13
N PRO A 582 -25.98 -20.94 13.18
CA PRO A 582 -26.67 -19.66 13.35
C PRO A 582 -27.99 -19.75 14.13
N GLY A 583 -28.40 -20.97 14.50
CA GLY A 583 -29.64 -21.27 15.24
C GLY A 583 -29.43 -22.23 16.41
N ALA A 584 -30.49 -22.88 16.88
CA ALA A 584 -30.54 -23.66 18.13
C ALA A 584 -29.54 -24.84 18.22
N GLU A 585 -29.07 -25.37 17.09
CA GLU A 585 -28.14 -26.51 17.06
C GLU A 585 -26.68 -26.17 17.40
N GLY A 586 -26.36 -24.89 17.59
CA GLY A 586 -25.02 -24.46 17.93
C GLY A 586 -24.64 -24.84 19.36
N LEU A 587 -23.34 -25.05 19.59
CA LEU A 587 -22.80 -25.38 20.90
C LEU A 587 -21.42 -24.75 21.07
N LEU A 588 -21.18 -24.16 22.24
CA LEU A 588 -19.86 -23.73 22.70
C LEU A 588 -19.60 -24.26 24.10
N GLN A 589 -18.51 -25.01 24.24
CA GLN A 589 -17.99 -25.46 25.53
C GLN A 589 -16.53 -25.03 25.66
N ILE A 590 -16.17 -24.39 26.78
CA ILE A 590 -14.82 -23.85 26.99
C ILE A 590 -14.31 -24.28 28.36
N TRP A 591 -13.12 -24.86 28.36
CA TRP A 591 -12.37 -25.23 29.55
C TRP A 591 -11.18 -24.29 29.71
N LYS A 592 -10.99 -23.80 30.94
CA LYS A 592 -9.81 -23.08 31.38
C LYS A 592 -9.10 -23.95 32.42
N ASP A 593 -7.84 -24.29 32.17
CA ASP A 593 -7.03 -25.14 33.06
C ASP A 593 -7.73 -26.47 33.41
N GLY A 594 -8.40 -27.07 32.42
CA GLY A 594 -9.15 -28.32 32.57
C GLY A 594 -10.53 -28.20 33.22
N LYS A 595 -10.88 -27.03 33.78
CA LYS A 595 -12.20 -26.77 34.38
C LYS A 595 -13.16 -26.18 33.34
N LEU A 596 -14.36 -26.75 33.22
CA LEU A 596 -15.41 -26.21 32.34
C LEU A 596 -15.86 -24.84 32.90
N VAL A 597 -15.62 -23.77 32.15
CA VAL A 597 -15.95 -22.39 32.55
C VAL A 597 -17.06 -21.77 31.72
N PHE A 598 -17.42 -22.40 30.59
CA PHE A 598 -18.49 -21.92 29.72
C PHE A 598 -19.15 -23.10 29.00
N ASN A 599 -20.48 -23.14 28.98
CA ASN A 599 -21.25 -24.19 28.31
C ASN A 599 -22.59 -23.61 27.85
N GLN A 600 -22.69 -23.28 26.56
CA GLN A 600 -23.88 -22.62 26.00
C GLN A 600 -24.29 -23.28 24.69
N ALA A 601 -25.54 -23.72 24.62
CA ALA A 601 -26.20 -24.11 23.37
C ALA A 601 -26.87 -22.90 22.70
N GLY A 602 -27.10 -22.98 21.40
CA GLY A 602 -27.76 -21.95 20.61
C GLY A 602 -26.83 -21.24 19.62
N PRO A 603 -27.29 -20.12 19.02
CA PRO A 603 -26.60 -19.46 17.93
C PRO A 603 -25.24 -18.91 18.37
N ASN A 604 -24.20 -19.17 17.57
CA ASN A 604 -22.82 -18.74 17.87
C ASN A 604 -22.04 -18.23 16.65
N VAL A 605 -22.70 -18.14 15.50
CA VAL A 605 -22.19 -17.52 14.27
C VAL A 605 -23.23 -16.60 13.64
N TYR A 606 -22.83 -15.85 12.63
CA TYR A 606 -23.74 -15.05 11.83
C TYR A 606 -24.55 -15.93 10.88
N GLY A 607 -25.85 -15.67 10.77
CA GLY A 607 -26.75 -16.40 9.86
C GLY A 607 -26.92 -15.74 8.49
N THR A 608 -26.45 -14.50 8.34
CA THR A 608 -26.69 -13.67 7.13
C THR A 608 -25.44 -13.37 6.32
N ILE A 609 -24.24 -13.57 6.89
CA ILE A 609 -22.95 -13.36 6.20
C ILE A 609 -21.90 -14.34 6.69
N GLY A 610 -20.97 -14.71 5.79
CA GLY A 610 -19.88 -15.63 6.09
C GLY A 610 -20.36 -17.03 6.45
N VAL A 611 -21.49 -17.43 5.88
CA VAL A 611 -22.11 -18.75 6.06
C VAL A 611 -21.40 -19.84 5.27
N GLU A 612 -20.59 -19.42 4.30
CA GLU A 612 -19.83 -20.29 3.41
C GLU A 612 -18.58 -20.86 4.10
N TYR A 613 -18.16 -20.30 5.24
CA TYR A 613 -16.88 -20.64 5.86
C TYR A 613 -16.94 -20.73 7.38
N THR A 614 -16.19 -21.67 7.93
CA THR A 614 -15.94 -21.78 9.37
C THR A 614 -15.21 -20.53 9.88
N PRO A 615 -15.64 -19.94 11.02
CA PRO A 615 -14.87 -18.89 11.69
C PRO A 615 -13.43 -19.31 11.92
N TYR A 616 -12.48 -18.60 11.32
CA TYR A 616 -11.08 -18.99 11.35
C TYR A 616 -10.39 -18.50 12.63
N PHE A 617 -9.51 -19.35 13.16
CA PHE A 617 -8.85 -19.15 14.44
C PHE A 617 -7.65 -18.21 14.33
N LYS A 618 -7.53 -17.29 15.29
CA LYS A 618 -6.36 -16.44 15.50
C LYS A 618 -5.93 -16.42 16.96
N THR A 619 -4.64 -16.26 17.18
CA THR A 619 -4.06 -16.07 18.51
C THR A 619 -2.87 -15.11 18.47
N GLY A 620 -2.56 -14.53 19.62
CA GLY A 620 -1.54 -13.50 19.79
C GLY A 620 -2.09 -12.39 20.67
N ILE A 621 -2.05 -11.16 20.18
CA ILE A 621 -2.71 -10.03 20.83
C ILE A 621 -3.33 -9.06 19.83
N TYR A 622 -4.59 -8.72 20.05
CA TYR A 622 -5.32 -7.66 19.38
C TYR A 622 -5.95 -6.72 20.41
N ARG A 623 -5.65 -5.42 20.30
CA ARG A 623 -6.16 -4.35 21.15
C ARG A 623 -6.99 -3.36 20.34
N PRO A 624 -8.30 -3.57 20.20
CA PRO A 624 -9.18 -2.77 19.35
C PRO A 624 -9.15 -1.26 19.66
N GLU A 625 -8.83 -0.87 20.90
CA GLU A 625 -8.80 0.52 21.33
C GLU A 625 -7.69 1.34 20.66
N TRP A 626 -6.61 0.68 20.22
CA TRP A 626 -5.51 1.35 19.50
C TRP A 626 -5.73 1.41 17.98
N HIS A 627 -6.87 0.89 17.49
CA HIS A 627 -7.27 1.01 16.10
C HIS A 627 -7.98 2.36 15.87
N VAL A 628 -7.23 3.35 15.41
CA VAL A 628 -7.63 4.76 15.28
C VAL A 628 -8.11 5.11 13.88
N ASN A 629 -9.14 4.38 13.42
CA ASN A 629 -9.70 4.53 12.07
C ASN A 629 -10.69 5.70 11.90
N THR A 630 -10.81 6.58 12.90
CA THR A 630 -11.60 7.81 12.79
C THR A 630 -10.88 8.94 13.52
N GLU A 631 -11.11 10.18 13.08
CA GLU A 631 -10.49 11.37 13.69
C GLU A 631 -10.82 11.48 15.19
N ARG A 632 -12.06 11.19 15.58
CA ARG A 632 -12.47 11.13 17.00
C ARG A 632 -11.65 10.11 17.80
N LYS A 633 -11.41 8.92 17.23
CA LYS A 633 -10.60 7.89 17.91
C LYS A 633 -9.14 8.30 17.99
N LEU A 634 -8.60 8.92 16.93
CA LEU A 634 -7.23 9.42 16.93
C LEU A 634 -7.03 10.52 17.98
N GLU A 635 -7.99 11.43 18.12
CA GLU A 635 -7.95 12.47 19.14
C GLU A 635 -8.04 11.89 20.56
N ASN A 636 -8.97 10.95 20.78
CA ASN A 636 -9.05 10.23 22.05
C ASN A 636 -7.73 9.51 22.38
N PHE A 637 -7.10 8.88 21.39
CA PHE A 637 -5.81 8.22 21.54
C PHE A 637 -4.68 9.21 21.86
N ARG A 638 -4.68 10.42 21.29
CA ARG A 638 -3.67 11.44 21.56
C ARG A 638 -3.80 12.06 22.96
N THR A 639 -5.03 12.22 23.43
CA THR A 639 -5.36 12.86 24.71
C THR A 639 -5.31 11.90 25.90
N GLU A 640 -5.45 10.59 25.65
CA GLU A 640 -5.33 9.56 26.68
C GLU A 640 -3.90 9.48 27.27
N VAL A 641 -3.80 9.64 28.59
CA VAL A 641 -2.60 9.30 29.36
C VAL A 641 -2.58 7.79 29.56
N ALA A 642 -1.88 7.07 28.69
CA ALA A 642 -1.86 5.61 28.73
C ALA A 642 -0.88 5.06 29.77
N GLU A 643 -1.40 4.26 30.69
CA GLU A 643 -0.64 3.53 31.70
C GLU A 643 0.20 2.41 31.05
N SER A 644 -0.35 1.75 30.02
CA SER A 644 0.39 0.77 29.21
C SER A 644 0.81 1.35 27.86
N LYS A 645 2.11 1.24 27.56
CA LYS A 645 2.70 1.61 26.26
C LYS A 645 3.10 0.40 25.42
N ILE A 646 3.03 -0.80 26.01
CA ILE A 646 3.41 -2.06 25.37
C ILE A 646 2.58 -3.18 25.99
N LYS A 647 2.11 -4.08 25.14
CA LYS A 647 1.44 -5.30 25.57
C LYS A 647 2.15 -6.49 24.94
N THR A 648 2.43 -7.48 25.78
CA THR A 648 3.15 -8.69 25.41
C THR A 648 2.37 -9.91 25.86
N VAL A 649 2.18 -10.88 24.97
CA VAL A 649 1.56 -12.18 25.27
C VAL A 649 2.44 -13.28 24.69
N PHE A 650 2.48 -14.43 25.34
CA PHE A 650 3.12 -15.61 24.77
C PHE A 650 2.09 -16.70 24.53
N VAL A 651 2.24 -17.41 23.41
CA VAL A 651 1.34 -18.51 23.02
C VAL A 651 2.17 -19.77 22.77
N SER A 652 1.70 -20.91 23.26
CA SER A 652 2.29 -22.23 23.00
C SER A 652 1.20 -23.30 22.86
N ASP A 653 1.60 -24.51 22.45
CA ASP A 653 0.78 -25.71 22.33
C ASP A 653 -0.58 -25.48 21.65
N VAL A 654 -0.52 -25.02 20.39
CA VAL A 654 -1.73 -24.72 19.62
C VAL A 654 -2.19 -25.95 18.88
N LYS A 655 -3.44 -26.37 19.11
CA LYS A 655 -4.04 -27.57 18.48
C LYS A 655 -5.39 -27.24 17.87
N VAL A 656 -5.70 -27.90 16.75
CA VAL A 656 -7.06 -27.98 16.21
C VAL A 656 -7.42 -29.45 16.04
N GLY A 657 -8.61 -29.83 16.49
CA GLY A 657 -9.17 -31.15 16.30
C GLY A 657 -10.43 -31.13 15.44
N SER A 658 -10.67 -32.27 14.80
CA SER A 658 -11.88 -32.54 14.02
C SER A 658 -13.08 -32.79 14.93
N GLU A 659 -14.26 -32.97 14.33
CA GLU A 659 -15.51 -33.39 14.99
C GLU A 659 -15.40 -34.74 15.72
N ARG A 660 -14.35 -35.52 15.44
CA ARG A 660 -14.08 -36.82 16.10
C ARG A 660 -13.21 -36.69 17.35
N ALA A 661 -12.64 -35.51 17.61
CA ALA A 661 -11.82 -35.26 18.77
C ALA A 661 -12.67 -35.20 20.06
N ARG A 662 -12.00 -35.36 21.19
CA ARG A 662 -12.61 -35.32 22.53
C ARG A 662 -11.72 -34.54 23.46
N LEU A 663 -12.27 -34.15 24.62
CA LEU A 663 -11.55 -33.35 25.61
C LEU A 663 -10.21 -34.00 26.03
N GLU A 664 -10.17 -35.32 26.13
CA GLU A 664 -8.97 -36.09 26.51
C GLU A 664 -7.84 -35.97 25.49
N ASP A 665 -8.14 -35.67 24.22
CA ASP A 665 -7.11 -35.47 23.19
C ASP A 665 -6.33 -34.15 23.39
N PHE A 666 -6.83 -33.24 24.25
CA PHE A 666 -6.25 -31.91 24.51
C PHE A 666 -5.70 -31.73 25.92
N ILE A 667 -6.17 -32.53 26.88
CA ILE A 667 -5.62 -32.55 28.24
C ILE A 667 -4.39 -33.48 28.21
N GLY A 668 -3.18 -32.92 28.31
CA GLY A 668 -1.97 -33.73 28.44
C GLY A 668 -2.12 -34.72 29.59
N ASN A 669 -1.62 -35.96 29.44
CA ASN A 669 -1.65 -36.96 30.51
C ASN A 669 -1.04 -36.35 31.78
N ALA A 670 -1.88 -35.93 32.72
CA ALA A 670 -1.44 -35.60 34.05
C ALA A 670 -0.76 -36.86 34.61
N SER A 671 0.56 -36.81 34.70
CA SER A 671 1.48 -37.71 35.41
C SER A 671 0.87 -39.06 35.86
N LYS A 672 1.30 -40.15 35.20
CA LYS A 672 1.51 -41.40 35.94
C LYS A 672 2.75 -41.26 36.80
#